data_AF-A0A7Y5CRV4-F1
#
_entry.id   AF-A0A7Y5CRV4-F1
#
_cell.length_a   1.000
_cell.length_b   1.000
_cell.length_c   1.000
_cell.angle_alpha   90.00
_cell.angle_beta   90.00
_cell.angle_gamma   90.00
#
_symmetry.space_group_name_H-M   'P 1'
#
loop_
_entity.id
_entity.type
_entity.pdbx_description
1 polymer ?
#
loop_
_entity_poly.entity_id
_entity_poly.type
_entity_poly.pdbx_seq_one_letter_code
_entity_poly.pdbx_strand_id
1 'polypeptide(L)'
;MPGYYRIISNLDDFLRKLQKSSIAILCGSGISSGSGLPIAKDFITYLLAQCNAKSLFGHLQIQLPEGVPLRFEGLLEVLQRTVDPNLEILDMCYFPTQEYQRVPNKLHYHLATIAQNRPVVTTNFDTLIEEALHRMSSSSNCFNAVYFRQKDWNVGNSVTNGLWKIHGTIREWDNIRSWIPSRESGPVATLRSISRTRRDADRHAVLKAILQKFNLVVVGYSGTDDFDISQWLTELPSEHDLYWVAFSSVTKQLDALFTKRKENGIRSNVYVYEAHNDLKNVEIILRCASNANFTEPKVSNWNWKAAIDKWTVDHLSSSWEKQIVTGELLKHCSKFKDAITVFQNARETVRDDPRKKAITLVLLSEAQLEISDSQARKLALNNAEEAKSLFLSMPNTERYLQAAKIACAAALRLAPVPNKEMAAVLLREVIDNSTADLLEKARALAELARLRRHTGKDALYTQEEFEKLSEGDLYVEALIKHEIARNERWKPAKNRREVEDAIKEMESARLLREQLGDVRGLWASTIVLGNMYLRLAEWLEWDSVPEFRAINAILSAAEELDIYSIQLAKNHELDWEMATAQRELSVYYLRAMNIFDHLHKAEVLFKEAEQARPINQPAENVKLDFLKILLEIALIVDADAALEVGYKQFKKLYEKSNISQGIIEDRLRGAIYFNWKLCQMNVGKVDPTSLLRNKKTKGIRNVQYWQERIKHIRQSFRQNSSGLEVMRMLLDPLAP
;
A
#
# COMPACT_ATOMS: atom_id res chain seq x y z
N MET A 1 1.70 -2.18 29.88
CA MET A 1 0.75 -2.05 28.76
C MET A 1 0.26 -0.62 28.71
N PRO A 2 0.36 0.09 27.59
CA PRO A 2 -0.08 1.48 27.55
C PRO A 2 -1.62 1.54 27.62
N GLY A 3 -2.14 2.27 28.61
CA GLY A 3 -3.56 2.35 28.95
C GLY A 3 -4.41 3.17 27.97
N TYR A 4 -4.54 2.70 26.73
CA TYR A 4 -5.34 3.37 25.69
C TYR A 4 -6.81 2.96 25.69
N TYR A 5 -7.13 1.83 26.30
CA TYR A 5 -8.48 1.35 26.52
C TYR A 5 -8.57 0.61 27.86
N ARG A 6 -9.78 0.38 28.34
CA ARG A 6 -10.06 -0.38 29.56
C ARG A 6 -10.71 -1.71 29.19
N ILE A 7 -10.02 -2.81 29.47
CA ILE A 7 -10.61 -4.13 29.39
C ILE A 7 -11.58 -4.29 30.56
N ILE A 8 -12.84 -4.60 30.26
CA ILE A 8 -13.86 -4.95 31.24
C ILE A 8 -14.02 -6.47 31.15
N SER A 9 -13.51 -7.20 32.15
CA SER A 9 -13.61 -8.66 32.19
C SER A 9 -14.98 -9.17 32.64
N ASN A 10 -15.73 -8.36 33.39
CA ASN A 10 -17.05 -8.71 33.90
C ASN A 10 -18.16 -8.18 32.98
N LEU A 11 -18.97 -9.09 32.43
CA LEU A 11 -20.07 -8.73 31.52
C LEU A 11 -21.11 -7.81 32.19
N ASP A 12 -21.46 -8.03 33.45
CA ASP A 12 -22.45 -7.20 34.15
C ASP A 12 -21.96 -5.75 34.33
N ASP A 13 -20.65 -5.55 34.57
CA ASP A 13 -20.07 -4.21 34.60
C ASP A 13 -20.16 -3.51 33.25
N PHE A 14 -19.92 -4.24 32.17
CA PHE A 14 -20.08 -3.73 30.80
C PHE A 14 -21.53 -3.33 30.53
N LEU A 15 -22.50 -4.20 30.87
CA LEU A 15 -23.93 -3.95 30.70
C LEU A 15 -24.43 -2.76 31.53
N ARG A 16 -23.97 -2.62 32.78
CA ARG A 16 -24.31 -1.48 33.64
C ARG A 16 -23.87 -0.13 33.06
N LYS A 17 -22.72 -0.09 32.39
CA LYS A 17 -22.25 1.12 31.69
C LYS A 17 -23.09 1.41 30.45
N LEU A 18 -23.43 0.37 29.69
CA LEU A 18 -24.26 0.46 28.49
C LEU A 18 -25.65 1.04 28.79
N GLN A 19 -26.32 0.57 29.84
CA GLN A 19 -27.70 0.95 30.19
C GLN A 19 -27.87 2.43 30.54
N LYS A 20 -26.81 3.10 31.00
CA LYS A 20 -26.85 4.51 31.39
C LYS A 20 -26.68 5.49 30.22
N SER A 21 -26.56 4.95 29.00
CA SER A 21 -26.09 5.70 27.84
C SER A 21 -27.11 5.74 26.71
N SER A 22 -27.15 6.85 25.98
CA SER A 22 -27.70 6.87 24.63
C SER A 22 -26.71 6.18 23.69
N ILE A 23 -27.14 5.14 22.99
CA ILE A 23 -26.24 4.30 22.18
C ILE A 23 -26.61 4.27 20.71
N ALA A 24 -25.60 4.10 19.86
CA ALA A 24 -25.73 3.63 18.48
C ALA A 24 -24.95 2.32 18.36
N ILE A 25 -25.34 1.46 17.42
CA ILE A 25 -24.64 0.20 17.16
C ILE A 25 -23.87 0.31 15.86
N LEU A 26 -22.64 -0.18 15.84
CA LEU A 26 -21.92 -0.55 14.64
C LEU A 26 -21.76 -2.06 14.61
N CYS A 27 -22.16 -2.71 13.52
CA CYS A 27 -21.96 -4.14 13.35
C CYS A 27 -21.26 -4.54 12.05
N GLY A 28 -20.32 -5.49 12.16
CA GLY A 28 -19.62 -6.10 11.03
C GLY A 28 -20.04 -7.54 10.76
N SER A 29 -19.36 -8.20 9.82
CA SER A 29 -19.77 -9.50 9.26
C SER A 29 -19.83 -10.66 10.26
N GLY A 30 -19.19 -10.53 11.42
CA GLY A 30 -19.23 -11.50 12.50
C GLY A 30 -20.64 -11.79 13.03
N ILE A 31 -21.59 -10.83 12.92
CA ILE A 31 -22.99 -11.07 13.31
C ILE A 31 -23.68 -12.13 12.41
N SER A 32 -23.21 -12.28 11.17
CA SER A 32 -23.82 -13.13 10.15
C SER A 32 -23.31 -14.58 10.23
N SER A 33 -22.25 -14.86 11.01
CA SER A 33 -21.62 -16.17 11.16
C SER A 33 -22.61 -17.29 11.52
N GLY A 34 -23.52 -17.03 12.46
CA GLY A 34 -24.56 -17.99 12.86
C GLY A 34 -25.73 -18.15 11.88
N SER A 35 -25.72 -17.46 10.73
CA SER A 35 -26.79 -17.52 9.72
C SER A 35 -26.41 -18.36 8.50
N GLY A 36 -25.30 -19.09 8.56
CA GLY A 36 -24.79 -19.92 7.47
C GLY A 36 -24.01 -19.16 6.40
N LEU A 37 -23.71 -17.86 6.61
CA LEU A 37 -22.81 -17.12 5.73
C LEU A 37 -21.34 -17.33 6.15
N PRO A 38 -20.40 -17.43 5.21
CA PRO A 38 -18.98 -17.57 5.55
C PRO A 38 -18.43 -16.27 6.12
N ILE A 39 -17.45 -16.39 7.02
CA ILE A 39 -16.52 -15.29 7.26
C ILE A 39 -15.55 -15.16 6.08
N ALA A 40 -15.00 -13.96 5.86
CA ALA A 40 -14.11 -13.67 4.73
C ALA A 40 -12.96 -14.67 4.57
N LYS A 41 -12.32 -15.08 5.68
CA LYS A 41 -11.23 -16.06 5.66
C LYS A 41 -11.66 -17.41 5.08
N ASP A 42 -12.81 -17.92 5.48
CA ASP A 42 -13.31 -19.23 5.04
C ASP A 42 -13.72 -19.17 3.56
N PHE A 43 -14.34 -18.07 3.15
CA PHE A 43 -14.68 -17.79 1.77
C PHE A 43 -13.44 -17.78 0.87
N ILE A 44 -12.42 -16.97 1.20
CA ILE A 44 -11.18 -16.87 0.44
C ILE A 44 -10.49 -18.25 0.35
N THR A 45 -10.37 -18.95 1.48
CA THR A 45 -9.73 -20.27 1.54
C THR A 45 -10.41 -21.28 0.64
N TYR A 46 -11.75 -21.28 0.64
CA TYR A 46 -12.53 -22.21 -0.16
C TYR A 46 -12.43 -21.89 -1.65
N LEU A 47 -12.55 -20.62 -2.04
CA LEU A 47 -12.44 -20.22 -3.44
C LEU A 47 -11.04 -20.45 -4.02
N LEU A 48 -9.99 -20.22 -3.24
CA LEU A 48 -8.61 -20.55 -3.64
C LEU A 48 -8.43 -22.05 -3.92
N ALA A 49 -9.15 -22.91 -3.21
CA ALA A 49 -9.16 -24.34 -3.50
C ALA A 49 -9.83 -24.65 -4.85
N GLN A 50 -10.94 -23.97 -5.17
CA GLN A 50 -11.64 -24.12 -6.46
C GLN A 50 -10.77 -23.67 -7.65
N CYS A 51 -9.89 -22.70 -7.43
CA CYS A 51 -8.93 -22.21 -8.42
C CYS A 51 -7.70 -23.12 -8.58
N ASN A 52 -7.59 -24.25 -7.85
CA ASN A 52 -6.37 -25.05 -7.72
C ASN A 52 -5.15 -24.24 -7.24
N ALA A 53 -5.40 -23.13 -6.54
CA ALA A 53 -4.36 -22.22 -6.07
C ALA A 53 -3.93 -22.51 -4.62
N LYS A 54 -4.66 -23.38 -3.90
CA LYS A 54 -4.43 -23.61 -2.46
C LYS A 54 -2.98 -23.97 -2.11
N SER A 55 -2.25 -24.71 -2.94
CA SER A 55 -0.83 -25.03 -2.68
C SER A 55 0.08 -23.81 -2.82
N LEU A 56 -0.19 -22.95 -3.81
CA LEU A 56 0.55 -21.70 -4.05
C LEU A 56 0.31 -20.69 -2.91
N PHE A 57 -0.90 -20.68 -2.35
CA PHE A 57 -1.27 -19.83 -1.21
C PHE A 57 -1.12 -20.52 0.16
N GLY A 58 -0.79 -21.81 0.21
CA GLY A 58 -0.74 -22.60 1.44
C GLY A 58 0.34 -22.12 2.42
N HIS A 59 1.40 -21.53 1.89
CA HIS A 59 2.44 -20.86 2.67
C HIS A 59 2.05 -19.44 3.11
N LEU A 60 1.10 -18.80 2.43
CA LEU A 60 0.64 -17.44 2.72
C LEU A 60 -0.30 -17.38 3.94
N GLN A 61 -0.94 -18.50 4.32
CA GLN A 61 -1.89 -18.54 5.43
C GLN A 61 -1.29 -18.80 6.82
N ILE A 62 -0.02 -19.21 6.93
CA ILE A 62 0.49 -19.72 8.22
C ILE A 62 1.45 -18.74 8.92
N GLN A 63 2.34 -18.05 8.21
CA GLN A 63 3.26 -17.09 8.84
C GLN A 63 3.76 -16.08 7.80
N LEU A 64 2.93 -15.12 7.39
CA LEU A 64 3.48 -13.90 6.78
C LEU A 64 4.01 -13.03 7.93
N PRO A 65 5.33 -12.82 8.07
CA PRO A 65 5.84 -11.80 8.95
C PRO A 65 5.48 -10.46 8.29
N GLU A 66 4.42 -9.82 8.77
CA GLU A 66 4.07 -8.44 8.38
C GLU A 66 3.89 -8.23 6.86
N GLY A 67 3.47 -9.26 6.12
CA GLY A 67 3.11 -9.20 4.69
C GLY A 67 1.60 -9.06 4.52
N VAL A 68 1.15 -8.19 3.62
CA VAL A 68 -0.27 -7.87 3.45
C VAL A 68 -1.05 -9.12 3.01
N PRO A 69 -1.95 -9.68 3.84
CA PRO A 69 -2.73 -10.85 3.47
C PRO A 69 -3.66 -10.52 2.28
N LEU A 70 -4.00 -11.53 1.48
CA LEU A 70 -5.04 -11.36 0.46
C LEU A 70 -6.35 -10.94 1.15
N ARG A 71 -6.76 -9.69 0.90
CA ARG A 71 -8.00 -9.11 1.41
C ARG A 71 -9.20 -9.66 0.66
N PHE A 72 -10.37 -9.67 1.30
CA PHE A 72 -11.62 -10.08 0.65
C PHE A 72 -11.92 -9.22 -0.57
N GLU A 73 -11.70 -7.92 -0.44
CA GLU A 73 -11.95 -6.92 -1.46
C GLU A 73 -10.94 -6.99 -2.60
N GLY A 74 -9.69 -7.38 -2.29
CA GLY A 74 -8.65 -7.64 -3.28
C GLY A 74 -8.99 -8.85 -4.15
N LEU A 75 -9.53 -9.91 -3.53
CA LEU A 75 -10.06 -11.06 -4.24
C LEU A 75 -11.23 -10.66 -5.16
N LEU A 76 -12.22 -9.93 -4.64
CA LEU A 76 -13.37 -9.50 -5.45
C LEU A 76 -12.97 -8.55 -6.59
N GLU A 77 -12.02 -7.65 -6.38
CA GLU A 77 -11.46 -6.81 -7.45
C GLU A 77 -10.83 -7.67 -8.56
N VAL A 78 -10.11 -8.74 -8.22
CA VAL A 78 -9.56 -9.67 -9.21
C VAL A 78 -10.67 -10.40 -9.96
N LEU A 79 -11.67 -10.93 -9.27
CA LEU A 79 -12.80 -11.60 -9.91
C LEU A 79 -13.55 -10.66 -10.86
N GLN A 80 -13.84 -9.43 -10.42
CA GLN A 80 -14.51 -8.40 -11.22
C GLN A 80 -13.77 -8.06 -12.51
N ARG A 81 -12.44 -8.01 -12.45
CA ARG A 81 -11.62 -7.68 -13.62
C ARG A 81 -11.44 -8.83 -14.60
N THR A 82 -11.69 -10.06 -14.17
CA THR A 82 -11.32 -11.26 -14.92
C THR A 82 -12.53 -12.05 -15.39
N VAL A 83 -13.24 -12.69 -14.46
CA VAL A 83 -14.24 -13.72 -14.77
C VAL A 83 -15.66 -13.35 -14.36
N ASP A 84 -15.84 -12.39 -13.43
CA ASP A 84 -17.13 -12.05 -12.84
C ASP A 84 -17.35 -10.53 -12.75
N PRO A 85 -17.53 -9.83 -13.90
CA PRO A 85 -17.61 -8.37 -13.95
C PRO A 85 -18.77 -7.77 -13.15
N ASN A 86 -19.81 -8.55 -12.86
CA ASN A 86 -20.99 -8.12 -12.11
C ASN A 86 -20.94 -8.53 -10.63
N LEU A 87 -19.89 -9.24 -10.19
CA LEU A 87 -19.76 -9.80 -8.85
C LEU A 87 -20.94 -10.70 -8.46
N GLU A 88 -21.40 -11.55 -9.39
CA GLU A 88 -22.41 -12.59 -9.17
C GLU A 88 -21.98 -13.59 -8.09
N ILE A 89 -20.70 -13.65 -7.74
CA ILE A 89 -20.25 -14.45 -6.59
C ILE A 89 -20.90 -13.99 -5.27
N LEU A 90 -21.22 -12.70 -5.13
CA LEU A 90 -21.85 -12.14 -3.93
C LEU A 90 -23.30 -12.54 -3.77
N ASP A 91 -23.93 -13.06 -4.82
CA ASP A 91 -25.30 -13.54 -4.78
C ASP A 91 -25.45 -14.76 -3.84
N MET A 92 -24.34 -15.45 -3.49
CA MET A 92 -24.28 -16.43 -2.39
C MET A 92 -24.73 -15.87 -1.03
N CYS A 93 -24.67 -14.54 -0.84
CA CYS A 93 -25.12 -13.89 0.39
C CYS A 93 -26.64 -13.69 0.42
N TYR A 94 -27.33 -13.98 -0.68
CA TYR A 94 -28.77 -13.82 -0.83
C TYR A 94 -29.51 -15.12 -1.18
N PHE A 95 -29.10 -15.85 -2.23
CA PHE A 95 -29.90 -16.85 -2.95
C PHE A 95 -30.63 -17.86 -2.05
N PRO A 96 -31.93 -17.71 -1.75
CA PRO A 96 -32.72 -18.79 -1.18
C PRO A 96 -33.21 -19.68 -2.32
N THR A 97 -32.77 -20.94 -2.37
CA THR A 97 -33.49 -21.95 -3.17
C THR A 97 -34.64 -22.48 -2.33
N GLN A 98 -35.62 -23.17 -2.94
CA GLN A 98 -36.67 -23.85 -2.16
C GLN A 98 -36.09 -24.85 -1.14
N GLU A 99 -34.90 -25.38 -1.42
CA GLU A 99 -34.19 -26.38 -0.61
C GLU A 99 -33.33 -25.75 0.50
N TYR A 100 -32.72 -24.59 0.25
CA TYR A 100 -31.83 -23.92 1.20
C TYR A 100 -32.36 -22.55 1.61
N GLN A 101 -32.80 -22.46 2.86
CA GLN A 101 -33.30 -21.24 3.48
C GLN A 101 -32.21 -20.62 4.36
N ARG A 102 -31.74 -19.45 3.92
CA ARG A 102 -31.01 -18.53 4.79
C ARG A 102 -32.00 -17.93 5.78
N VAL A 103 -31.65 -17.93 7.08
CA VAL A 103 -32.53 -17.40 8.14
C VAL A 103 -31.74 -16.42 9.01
N PRO A 104 -32.28 -15.22 9.28
CA PRO A 104 -31.69 -14.32 10.28
C PRO A 104 -31.56 -15.02 11.65
N ASN A 105 -30.36 -14.99 12.23
CA ASN A 105 -30.16 -15.41 13.61
C ASN A 105 -30.66 -14.35 14.64
N LYS A 106 -30.62 -14.66 15.94
CA LYS A 106 -31.09 -13.75 17.00
C LYS A 106 -30.43 -12.37 17.01
N LEU A 107 -29.16 -12.28 16.65
CA LEU A 107 -28.42 -11.02 16.63
C LEU A 107 -29.08 -10.05 15.62
N HIS A 108 -29.50 -10.54 14.46
CA HIS A 108 -30.22 -9.74 13.46
C HIS A 108 -31.55 -9.23 13.98
N TYR A 109 -32.33 -10.03 14.72
CA TYR A 109 -33.59 -9.57 15.32
C TYR A 109 -33.38 -8.49 16.40
N HIS A 110 -32.34 -8.63 17.23
CA HIS A 110 -31.99 -7.56 18.17
C HIS A 110 -31.56 -6.28 17.45
N LEU A 111 -30.72 -6.38 16.41
CA LEU A 111 -30.30 -5.23 15.61
C LEU A 111 -31.48 -4.58 14.88
N ALA A 112 -32.39 -5.37 14.31
CA ALA A 112 -33.63 -4.90 13.71
C ALA A 112 -34.47 -4.10 14.72
N THR A 113 -34.64 -4.60 15.94
CA THR A 113 -35.36 -3.90 17.01
C THR A 113 -34.68 -2.58 17.39
N ILE A 114 -33.36 -2.59 17.49
CA ILE A 114 -32.59 -1.38 17.82
C ILE A 114 -32.74 -0.35 16.70
N ALA A 115 -32.64 -0.78 15.43
CA ALA A 115 -32.76 0.09 14.26
C ALA A 115 -34.09 0.84 14.20
N GLN A 116 -35.18 0.28 14.76
CA GLN A 116 -36.47 0.98 14.82
C GLN A 116 -36.44 2.25 15.70
N ASN A 117 -35.52 2.31 16.68
CA ASN A 117 -35.52 3.37 17.70
C ASN A 117 -34.17 4.09 17.86
N ARG A 118 -33.11 3.60 17.22
CA ARG A 118 -31.74 4.12 17.31
C ARG A 118 -30.98 3.86 16.01
N PRO A 119 -29.88 4.57 15.74
CA PRO A 119 -29.02 4.26 14.60
C PRO A 119 -28.31 2.91 14.79
N VAL A 120 -28.38 2.06 13.76
CA VAL A 120 -27.56 0.87 13.58
C VAL A 120 -26.79 1.04 12.29
N VAL A 121 -25.47 1.08 12.35
CA VAL A 121 -24.57 1.15 11.19
C VAL A 121 -24.04 -0.24 10.92
N THR A 122 -23.95 -0.65 9.66
CA THR A 122 -23.33 -1.92 9.30
C THR A 122 -22.48 -1.82 8.04
N THR A 123 -21.39 -2.59 8.02
CA THR A 123 -20.53 -2.81 6.85
C THR A 123 -20.98 -4.01 6.03
N ASN A 124 -22.00 -4.74 6.49
CA ASN A 124 -22.53 -5.92 5.81
C ASN A 124 -23.37 -5.50 4.61
N PHE A 125 -23.13 -6.13 3.47
CA PHE A 125 -23.95 -5.95 2.27
C PHE A 125 -25.10 -6.99 2.17
N ASP A 126 -25.07 -8.07 2.96
CA ASP A 126 -26.13 -9.08 3.08
C ASP A 126 -27.44 -8.48 3.63
N THR A 127 -28.59 -9.12 3.40
CA THR A 127 -29.92 -8.58 3.78
C THR A 127 -30.50 -9.12 5.10
N LEU A 128 -29.70 -9.73 5.99
CA LEU A 128 -30.23 -10.47 7.16
C LEU A 128 -30.92 -9.56 8.18
N ILE A 129 -30.42 -8.34 8.41
CA ILE A 129 -31.03 -7.39 9.36
C ILE A 129 -32.36 -6.89 8.81
N GLU A 130 -32.41 -6.57 7.51
CA GLU A 130 -33.61 -6.13 6.82
C GLU A 130 -34.66 -7.23 6.74
N GLU A 131 -34.24 -8.48 6.54
CA GLU A 131 -35.14 -9.62 6.57
C GLU A 131 -35.71 -9.84 7.98
N ALA A 132 -34.91 -9.64 9.05
CA ALA A 132 -35.41 -9.66 10.42
C ALA A 132 -36.41 -8.51 10.67
N LEU A 133 -36.10 -7.29 10.23
CA LEU A 133 -37.03 -6.14 10.25
C LEU A 133 -38.36 -6.49 9.55
N HIS A 134 -38.28 -7.17 8.39
CA HIS A 134 -39.45 -7.55 7.60
C HIS A 134 -40.35 -8.52 8.35
N ARG A 135 -39.77 -9.61 8.86
CA ARG A 135 -40.50 -10.65 9.59
C ARG A 135 -41.15 -10.10 10.86
N MET A 136 -40.50 -9.14 11.53
CA MET A 136 -41.06 -8.47 12.70
C MET A 136 -42.22 -7.52 12.35
N SER A 137 -42.22 -6.91 11.17
CA SER A 137 -43.14 -5.82 10.78
C SER A 137 -44.45 -6.33 10.15
N SER A 138 -44.88 -7.56 10.47
CA SER A 138 -46.03 -8.25 9.85
C SER A 138 -47.38 -7.51 9.93
N SER A 139 -47.46 -6.34 10.56
CA SER A 139 -48.69 -5.55 10.75
C SER A 139 -48.59 -4.05 10.43
N SER A 140 -47.46 -3.49 9.98
CA SER A 140 -47.35 -2.04 9.69
C SER A 140 -46.22 -1.67 8.72
N ASN A 141 -46.42 -0.58 7.95
CA ASN A 141 -45.51 0.02 6.95
C ASN A 141 -44.17 0.56 7.53
N CYS A 142 -43.60 -0.07 8.55
CA CYS A 142 -42.41 0.42 9.27
C CYS A 142 -41.07 0.12 8.58
N PHE A 143 -41.07 -0.20 7.28
CA PHE A 143 -39.86 -0.55 6.51
C PHE A 143 -38.98 0.66 6.13
N ASN A 144 -39.37 1.87 6.56
CA ASN A 144 -38.87 3.13 6.00
C ASN A 144 -37.52 3.63 6.52
N ALA A 145 -36.69 2.77 7.12
CA ALA A 145 -35.45 3.24 7.75
C ALA A 145 -34.24 2.36 7.42
N VAL A 146 -34.13 1.86 6.18
CA VAL A 146 -32.87 1.30 5.66
C VAL A 146 -32.24 2.33 4.71
N TYR A 147 -31.08 2.84 5.07
CA TYR A 147 -30.36 3.89 4.36
C TYR A 147 -29.08 3.32 3.76
N PHE A 148 -28.95 3.41 2.44
CA PHE A 148 -27.80 2.86 1.72
C PHE A 148 -27.51 3.57 0.41
N ARG A 149 -28.49 4.30 -0.13
CA ARG A 149 -28.40 5.03 -1.40
C ARG A 149 -27.68 6.35 -1.21
N GLN A 150 -27.07 6.89 -2.27
CA GLN A 150 -26.33 8.16 -2.17
C GLN A 150 -27.18 9.29 -1.57
N LYS A 151 -28.43 9.41 -2.01
CA LYS A 151 -29.37 10.43 -1.52
C LYS A 151 -29.70 10.31 -0.02
N ASP A 152 -29.54 9.12 0.56
CA ASP A 152 -29.88 8.86 1.96
C ASP A 152 -28.83 9.45 2.91
N TRP A 153 -27.60 9.71 2.42
CA TRP A 153 -26.51 10.23 3.24
C TRP A 153 -26.55 11.75 3.42
N ASN A 154 -27.34 12.46 2.62
CA ASN A 154 -27.50 13.91 2.74
C ASN A 154 -28.51 14.28 3.84
N VAL A 155 -28.12 14.07 5.10
CA VAL A 155 -28.95 14.32 6.29
C VAL A 155 -28.57 15.59 7.07
N GLY A 156 -27.60 16.35 6.58
CA GLY A 156 -27.02 17.48 7.31
C GLY A 156 -26.52 17.03 8.69
N ASN A 157 -27.00 17.69 9.75
CA ASN A 157 -26.59 17.39 11.14
C ASN A 157 -27.57 16.47 11.90
N SER A 158 -28.62 15.96 11.26
CA SER A 158 -29.68 15.20 11.94
C SER A 158 -29.69 13.75 11.50
N VAL A 159 -28.96 12.89 12.22
CA VAL A 159 -29.04 11.44 12.01
C VAL A 159 -30.33 10.89 12.62
N THR A 160 -31.10 10.20 11.78
CA THR A 160 -32.34 9.52 12.13
C THR A 160 -32.08 8.08 12.59
N ASN A 161 -33.08 7.52 13.27
CA ASN A 161 -33.09 6.10 13.59
C ASN A 161 -33.19 5.27 12.30
N GLY A 162 -32.57 4.09 12.32
CA GLY A 162 -32.61 3.15 11.21
C GLY A 162 -31.33 2.36 11.04
N LEU A 163 -31.33 1.54 10.00
CA LEU A 163 -30.21 0.75 9.54
C LEU A 163 -29.45 1.49 8.44
N TRP A 164 -28.21 1.88 8.72
CA TRP A 164 -27.31 2.58 7.82
C TRP A 164 -26.27 1.60 7.25
N LYS A 165 -26.38 1.28 5.96
CA LYS A 165 -25.49 0.32 5.28
C LYS A 165 -24.46 1.05 4.44
N ILE A 166 -23.32 1.33 5.04
CA ILE A 166 -22.29 2.17 4.42
C ILE A 166 -21.71 1.56 3.14
N HIS A 167 -21.64 0.22 3.07
CA HIS A 167 -21.16 -0.54 1.92
C HIS A 167 -22.27 -0.92 0.94
N GLY A 168 -23.43 -0.26 1.03
CA GLY A 168 -24.57 -0.59 0.19
C GLY A 168 -25.19 -1.93 0.55
N THR A 169 -25.91 -2.52 -0.40
CA THR A 169 -26.52 -3.83 -0.23
C THR A 169 -26.56 -4.60 -1.55
N ILE A 170 -26.51 -5.92 -1.47
CA ILE A 170 -26.64 -6.81 -2.65
C ILE A 170 -28.04 -6.74 -3.24
N ARG A 171 -29.07 -6.60 -2.39
CA ARG A 171 -30.48 -6.66 -2.80
C ARG A 171 -31.28 -5.64 -2.02
N GLU A 172 -32.25 -5.03 -2.68
CA GLU A 172 -33.19 -4.11 -2.06
C GLU A 172 -34.61 -4.69 -2.11
N TRP A 173 -35.42 -4.34 -1.11
CA TRP A 173 -36.81 -4.73 -1.06
C TRP A 173 -37.65 -3.78 -1.91
N ASP A 174 -38.29 -4.29 -2.95
CA ASP A 174 -39.08 -3.51 -3.88
C ASP A 174 -40.54 -3.31 -3.44
N ASN A 175 -41.25 -2.43 -4.16
CA ASN A 175 -42.66 -2.14 -3.90
C ASN A 175 -43.60 -3.32 -4.18
N ILE A 176 -43.13 -4.35 -4.89
CA ILE A 176 -43.87 -5.58 -5.23
C ILE A 176 -43.62 -6.65 -4.15
N ARG A 177 -42.94 -6.29 -3.05
CA ARG A 177 -42.63 -7.18 -1.91
C ARG A 177 -41.71 -8.33 -2.30
N SER A 178 -40.72 -8.02 -3.13
CA SER A 178 -39.67 -8.95 -3.53
C SER A 178 -38.29 -8.31 -3.38
N TRP A 179 -37.27 -9.15 -3.21
CA TRP A 179 -35.88 -8.70 -3.20
C TRP A 179 -35.33 -8.66 -4.62
N ILE A 180 -34.92 -7.49 -5.07
CA ILE A 180 -34.32 -7.28 -6.39
C ILE A 180 -32.85 -6.90 -6.25
N PRO A 181 -31.98 -7.20 -7.24
CA PRO A 181 -30.60 -6.72 -7.22
C PRO A 181 -30.56 -5.19 -7.06
N SER A 182 -29.72 -4.69 -6.15
CA SER A 182 -29.58 -3.26 -5.92
C SER A 182 -29.03 -2.55 -7.16
N ARG A 183 -29.74 -1.52 -7.65
CA ARG A 183 -29.36 -0.80 -8.89
C ARG A 183 -28.57 0.49 -8.64
N GLU A 184 -28.90 1.21 -7.57
CA GLU A 184 -28.33 2.54 -7.30
C GLU A 184 -27.06 2.49 -6.44
N SER A 185 -26.94 1.48 -5.58
CA SER A 185 -25.86 1.38 -4.59
C SER A 185 -25.59 -0.08 -4.28
N GLY A 186 -25.16 -0.79 -5.33
CA GLY A 186 -24.68 -2.16 -5.22
C GLY A 186 -23.58 -2.31 -4.16
N PRO A 187 -23.19 -3.55 -3.85
CA PRO A 187 -22.23 -3.82 -2.79
C PRO A 187 -20.89 -3.14 -3.08
N VAL A 188 -20.45 -2.34 -2.12
CA VAL A 188 -19.11 -1.74 -2.08
C VAL A 188 -18.16 -2.80 -1.53
N ALA A 189 -17.76 -3.74 -2.38
CA ALA A 189 -17.01 -4.93 -1.96
C ALA A 189 -15.65 -5.10 -2.65
N THR A 190 -15.26 -4.18 -3.55
CA THR A 190 -13.91 -4.16 -4.15
C THR A 190 -13.07 -3.04 -3.56
N LEU A 191 -11.74 -3.18 -3.61
CA LEU A 191 -10.82 -2.16 -3.11
C LEU A 191 -11.09 -0.79 -3.74
N ARG A 192 -11.40 -0.73 -5.05
CA ARG A 192 -11.75 0.53 -5.73
C ARG A 192 -13.07 1.10 -5.22
N SER A 193 -14.09 0.27 -5.02
CA SER A 193 -15.38 0.76 -4.52
C SER A 193 -15.27 1.28 -3.08
N ILE A 194 -14.54 0.59 -2.21
CA ILE A 194 -14.31 1.03 -0.83
C ILE A 194 -13.49 2.33 -0.81
N SER A 195 -12.45 2.39 -1.64
CA SER A 195 -11.63 3.59 -1.86
C SER A 195 -12.47 4.84 -2.15
N ARG A 196 -13.52 4.73 -2.99
CA ARG A 196 -14.48 5.81 -3.27
C ARG A 196 -15.30 6.17 -2.04
N THR A 197 -15.87 5.14 -1.43
CA THR A 197 -16.79 5.26 -0.30
C THR A 197 -16.10 5.89 0.92
N ARG A 198 -14.82 5.61 1.13
CA ARG A 198 -14.02 6.20 2.21
C ARG A 198 -13.87 7.72 2.11
N ARG A 199 -13.96 8.28 0.91
CA ARG A 199 -13.91 9.73 0.64
C ARG A 199 -15.29 10.37 0.59
N ASP A 200 -16.34 9.59 0.75
CA ASP A 200 -17.69 10.10 0.69
C ASP A 200 -17.94 11.00 1.90
N ALA A 201 -18.00 12.31 1.64
CA ALA A 201 -18.19 13.32 2.65
C ALA A 201 -19.54 13.19 3.37
N ASP A 202 -20.58 12.70 2.68
CA ASP A 202 -21.92 12.55 3.23
C ASP A 202 -21.95 11.36 4.21
N ARG A 203 -21.43 10.20 3.80
CA ARG A 203 -21.27 9.02 4.68
C ARG A 203 -20.42 9.36 5.91
N HIS A 204 -19.32 10.07 5.69
CA HIS A 204 -18.45 10.54 6.77
C HIS A 204 -19.18 11.51 7.71
N ALA A 205 -19.98 12.43 7.19
CA ALA A 205 -20.80 13.34 7.99
C ALA A 205 -21.85 12.61 8.84
N VAL A 206 -22.51 11.58 8.29
CA VAL A 206 -23.46 10.73 9.04
C VAL A 206 -22.75 10.02 10.19
N LEU A 207 -21.63 9.36 9.94
CA LEU A 207 -20.90 8.67 11.01
C LEU A 207 -20.38 9.66 12.07
N LYS A 208 -19.90 10.83 11.65
CA LYS A 208 -19.51 11.91 12.55
C LYS A 208 -20.67 12.34 13.45
N ALA A 209 -21.84 12.58 12.89
CA ALA A 209 -23.02 12.98 13.64
C ALA A 209 -23.51 11.87 14.59
N ILE A 210 -23.34 10.59 14.24
CA ILE A 210 -23.57 9.47 15.16
C ILE A 210 -22.61 9.54 16.34
N LEU A 211 -21.30 9.63 16.08
CA LEU A 211 -20.26 9.70 17.12
C LEU A 211 -20.39 10.93 18.03
N GLN A 212 -20.94 12.03 17.52
CA GLN A 212 -21.18 13.26 18.28
C GLN A 212 -22.43 13.22 19.17
N LYS A 213 -23.32 12.23 18.99
CA LYS A 213 -24.60 12.18 19.71
C LYS A 213 -24.78 10.91 20.55
N PHE A 214 -24.05 9.85 20.24
CA PHE A 214 -24.25 8.53 20.82
C PHE A 214 -22.93 7.91 21.27
N ASN A 215 -22.98 7.17 22.38
CA ASN A 215 -21.96 6.19 22.68
C ASN A 215 -22.04 5.08 21.62
N LEU A 216 -20.92 4.72 21.00
CA LEU A 216 -20.90 3.74 19.92
C LEU A 216 -20.58 2.35 20.49
N VAL A 217 -21.41 1.37 20.16
CA VAL A 217 -21.20 -0.04 20.53
C VAL A 217 -20.84 -0.83 19.28
N VAL A 218 -19.65 -1.40 19.25
CA VAL A 218 -19.12 -2.16 18.11
C VAL A 218 -19.25 -3.65 18.38
N VAL A 219 -19.95 -4.38 17.52
CA VAL A 219 -20.18 -5.83 17.63
C VAL A 219 -19.91 -6.55 16.30
N GLY A 220 -19.33 -7.75 16.33
CA GLY A 220 -19.11 -8.54 15.11
C GLY A 220 -18.17 -7.90 14.08
N TYR A 221 -17.52 -6.79 14.41
CA TYR A 221 -16.50 -6.14 13.59
C TYR A 221 -15.13 -6.37 14.23
N SER A 222 -14.17 -6.88 13.45
CA SER A 222 -12.86 -7.26 13.95
C SER A 222 -11.91 -6.06 14.13
N GLY A 223 -12.17 -4.94 13.43
CA GLY A 223 -11.26 -3.80 13.38
C GLY A 223 -9.95 -4.08 12.67
N THR A 224 -9.82 -5.23 12.00
CA THR A 224 -8.60 -5.66 11.32
C THR A 224 -8.52 -5.18 9.88
N ASP A 225 -9.64 -4.68 9.34
CA ASP A 225 -9.69 -4.09 8.01
C ASP A 225 -9.46 -2.58 8.11
N ASP A 226 -8.24 -2.16 7.79
CA ASP A 226 -7.82 -0.76 7.70
C ASP A 226 -8.33 -0.04 6.44
N PHE A 227 -9.04 -0.74 5.54
CA PHE A 227 -9.71 -0.14 4.36
C PHE A 227 -11.13 0.34 4.62
N ASP A 228 -11.73 -0.22 5.64
CA ASP A 228 -13.13 0.00 6.00
C ASP A 228 -13.24 1.18 6.98
N ILE A 229 -14.28 1.22 7.79
CA ILE A 229 -14.57 2.36 8.67
C ILE A 229 -13.58 2.57 9.79
N SER A 230 -12.72 1.58 10.06
CA SER A 230 -11.74 1.64 11.14
C SER A 230 -10.95 2.95 11.08
N GLN A 231 -10.63 3.43 9.87
CA GLN A 231 -10.02 4.73 9.68
C GLN A 231 -10.90 5.89 10.16
N TRP A 232 -12.17 5.94 9.77
CA TRP A 232 -13.10 6.97 10.25
C TRP A 232 -13.22 6.94 11.77
N LEU A 233 -13.22 5.75 12.39
CA LEU A 233 -13.19 5.60 13.84
C LEU A 233 -11.87 6.09 14.46
N THR A 234 -10.77 6.25 13.72
CA THR A 234 -9.54 6.86 14.24
C THR A 234 -9.47 8.37 14.02
N GLU A 235 -10.22 8.91 13.06
CA GLU A 235 -10.12 10.32 12.62
C GLU A 235 -11.27 11.18 13.16
N LEU A 236 -12.45 10.61 13.34
CA LEU A 236 -13.63 11.35 13.73
C LEU A 236 -13.62 11.71 15.22
N PRO A 237 -13.74 13.01 15.57
CA PRO A 237 -13.81 13.44 16.95
C PRO A 237 -15.09 12.93 17.60
N SER A 238 -14.98 12.55 18.87
CA SER A 238 -16.10 12.13 19.71
C SER A 238 -15.82 12.52 21.15
N GLU A 239 -16.83 13.03 21.83
CA GLU A 239 -16.86 13.17 23.29
C GLU A 239 -17.56 11.98 23.97
N HIS A 240 -18.19 11.12 23.16
CA HIS A 240 -18.90 9.93 23.59
C HIS A 240 -18.00 8.71 23.61
N ASP A 241 -18.27 7.81 24.56
CA ASP A 241 -17.50 6.59 24.80
C ASP A 241 -17.70 5.57 23.69
N LEU A 242 -16.63 4.81 23.42
CA LEU A 242 -16.61 3.69 22.49
C LEU A 242 -16.60 2.37 23.28
N TYR A 243 -17.57 1.51 23.02
CA TYR A 243 -17.73 0.19 23.61
C TYR A 243 -17.46 -0.87 22.54
N TRP A 244 -16.37 -1.62 22.67
CA TRP A 244 -15.96 -2.63 21.69
C TRP A 244 -16.17 -4.04 22.25
N VAL A 245 -16.97 -4.85 21.55
CA VAL A 245 -17.17 -6.27 21.88
C VAL A 245 -16.26 -7.09 20.98
N ALA A 246 -15.06 -7.39 21.48
CA ALA A 246 -14.07 -8.16 20.74
C ALA A 246 -14.45 -9.64 20.77
N PHE A 247 -14.62 -10.26 19.60
CA PHE A 247 -15.00 -11.68 19.55
C PHE A 247 -13.87 -12.58 20.06
N SER A 248 -12.64 -12.31 19.67
CA SER A 248 -11.42 -12.95 20.21
C SER A 248 -10.72 -12.03 21.21
N SER A 249 -9.56 -12.47 21.73
CA SER A 249 -8.65 -11.60 22.47
C SER A 249 -8.28 -10.36 21.66
N VAL A 250 -8.02 -9.24 22.34
CA VAL A 250 -7.56 -8.01 21.69
C VAL A 250 -6.33 -8.29 20.83
N THR A 251 -6.41 -7.88 19.56
CA THR A 251 -5.33 -8.07 18.59
C THR A 251 -4.43 -6.84 18.57
N LYS A 252 -3.19 -7.00 18.08
CA LYS A 252 -2.28 -5.87 17.82
C LYS A 252 -2.91 -4.78 16.94
N GLN A 253 -3.85 -5.15 16.06
CA GLN A 253 -4.55 -4.22 15.17
C GLN A 253 -5.53 -3.33 15.94
N LEU A 254 -6.26 -3.88 16.91
CA LEU A 254 -7.12 -3.09 17.79
C LEU A 254 -6.30 -2.15 18.67
N ASP A 255 -5.17 -2.61 19.21
CA ASP A 255 -4.24 -1.76 19.94
C ASP A 255 -3.74 -0.59 19.08
N ALA A 256 -3.37 -0.84 17.83
CA ALA A 256 -2.94 0.20 16.89
C ALA A 256 -4.07 1.19 16.59
N LEU A 257 -5.29 0.71 16.40
CA LEU A 257 -6.47 1.56 16.18
C LEU A 257 -6.69 2.52 17.36
N PHE A 258 -6.69 2.02 18.60
CA PHE A 258 -6.91 2.85 19.77
C PHE A 258 -5.74 3.80 20.08
N THR A 259 -4.52 3.37 19.77
CA THR A 259 -3.32 4.24 19.86
C THR A 259 -3.46 5.41 18.91
N LYS A 260 -3.76 5.16 17.63
CA LYS A 260 -3.95 6.19 16.61
C LYS A 260 -5.09 7.16 16.95
N ARG A 261 -6.20 6.66 17.49
CA ARG A 261 -7.32 7.50 17.94
C ARG A 261 -6.89 8.49 19.03
N LYS A 262 -6.04 8.06 19.97
CA LYS A 262 -5.51 8.95 21.01
C LYS A 262 -4.46 9.94 20.48
N GLU A 263 -3.60 9.50 19.56
CA GLU A 263 -2.64 10.38 18.88
C GLU A 263 -3.34 11.51 18.12
N ASN A 264 -4.52 11.22 17.55
CA ASN A 264 -5.41 12.21 16.94
C ASN A 264 -6.17 13.09 17.95
N GLY A 265 -5.85 12.99 19.26
CA GLY A 265 -6.41 13.84 20.31
C GLY A 265 -7.86 13.54 20.68
N ILE A 266 -8.40 12.39 20.27
CA ILE A 266 -9.80 12.05 20.52
C ILE A 266 -9.97 11.58 21.97
N ARG A 267 -10.81 12.31 22.73
CA ARG A 267 -10.92 12.21 24.19
C ARG A 267 -11.83 11.09 24.72
N SER A 268 -12.62 10.46 23.85
CA SER A 268 -13.57 9.41 24.22
C SER A 268 -12.89 8.26 24.99
N ASN A 269 -13.52 7.75 26.05
CA ASN A 269 -13.02 6.52 26.66
C ASN A 269 -13.31 5.33 25.74
N VAL A 270 -12.37 4.40 25.70
CA VAL A 270 -12.55 3.12 24.99
C VAL A 270 -12.67 2.00 26.02
N TYR A 271 -13.78 1.27 25.98
CA TYR A 271 -14.02 0.08 26.79
C TYR A 271 -14.05 -1.14 25.88
N VAL A 272 -13.32 -2.18 26.24
CA VAL A 272 -13.27 -3.44 25.48
C VAL A 272 -13.79 -4.57 26.35
N TYR A 273 -14.74 -5.34 25.83
CA TYR A 273 -15.18 -6.61 26.42
C TYR A 273 -14.78 -7.74 25.47
N GLU A 274 -14.03 -8.71 25.98
CA GLU A 274 -13.64 -9.91 25.23
C GLU A 274 -14.72 -10.97 25.37
N ALA A 275 -15.39 -11.32 24.27
CA ALA A 275 -16.46 -12.30 24.24
C ALA A 275 -15.96 -13.75 24.19
N HIS A 276 -14.65 -13.97 24.03
CA HIS A 276 -14.00 -15.30 24.02
C HIS A 276 -14.63 -16.31 23.05
N ASN A 277 -14.95 -15.86 21.83
CA ASN A 277 -15.61 -16.58 20.76
C ASN A 277 -17.02 -17.08 21.10
N ASP A 278 -17.68 -16.48 22.10
CA ASP A 278 -19.04 -16.82 22.49
C ASP A 278 -20.05 -15.79 21.95
N LEU A 279 -20.78 -16.19 20.90
CA LEU A 279 -21.87 -15.38 20.34
C LEU A 279 -22.99 -15.10 21.34
N LYS A 280 -23.14 -15.94 22.38
CA LYS A 280 -24.13 -15.72 23.44
C LYS A 280 -23.84 -14.45 24.24
N ASN A 281 -22.58 -14.10 24.45
CA ASN A 281 -22.24 -12.84 25.12
C ASN A 281 -22.61 -11.63 24.27
N VAL A 282 -22.41 -11.72 22.94
CA VAL A 282 -22.86 -10.69 22.00
C VAL A 282 -24.40 -10.59 22.01
N GLU A 283 -25.11 -11.72 22.02
CA GLU A 283 -26.57 -11.78 22.15
C GLU A 283 -27.03 -11.09 23.44
N ILE A 284 -26.41 -11.38 24.59
CA ILE A 284 -26.76 -10.77 25.89
C ILE A 284 -26.62 -9.24 25.83
N ILE A 285 -25.55 -8.73 25.21
CA ILE A 285 -25.31 -7.29 25.05
C ILE A 285 -26.38 -6.66 24.15
N LEU A 286 -26.68 -7.26 23.01
CA LEU A 286 -27.70 -6.76 22.08
C LEU A 286 -29.13 -6.89 22.65
N ARG A 287 -29.40 -7.93 23.44
CA ARG A 287 -30.64 -8.08 24.21
C ARG A 287 -30.81 -6.96 25.21
N CYS A 288 -29.75 -6.61 25.96
CA CYS A 288 -29.76 -5.47 26.86
C CYS A 288 -30.04 -4.15 26.13
N ALA A 289 -29.41 -3.96 24.96
CA ALA A 289 -29.61 -2.77 24.14
C ALA A 289 -31.02 -2.66 23.54
N SER A 290 -31.60 -3.78 23.07
CA SER A 290 -32.91 -3.84 22.41
C SER A 290 -34.09 -3.90 23.40
N ASN A 291 -33.86 -4.36 24.63
CA ASN A 291 -34.91 -4.66 25.61
C ASN A 291 -35.99 -5.63 25.07
N ALA A 292 -35.59 -6.54 24.18
CA ALA A 292 -36.47 -7.52 23.56
C ALA A 292 -35.89 -8.93 23.74
N ASN A 293 -36.77 -9.92 23.88
CA ASN A 293 -36.40 -11.34 23.94
C ASN A 293 -36.91 -12.04 22.68
N PHE A 294 -36.03 -12.75 21.99
CA PHE A 294 -36.39 -13.55 20.81
C PHE A 294 -36.24 -15.04 21.13
N THR A 295 -37.19 -15.84 20.67
CA THR A 295 -37.06 -17.29 20.66
C THR A 295 -35.95 -17.72 19.70
N GLU A 296 -35.38 -18.91 19.91
CA GLU A 296 -34.44 -19.51 18.95
C GLU A 296 -35.04 -19.51 17.53
N PRO A 297 -34.44 -18.78 16.57
CA PRO A 297 -34.90 -18.83 15.19
C PRO A 297 -34.58 -20.20 14.61
N LYS A 298 -35.23 -20.53 13.48
CA LYS A 298 -34.87 -21.73 12.73
C LYS A 298 -33.39 -21.68 12.37
N VAL A 299 -32.68 -22.79 12.60
CA VAL A 299 -31.29 -22.95 12.17
C VAL A 299 -31.25 -22.84 10.64
N SER A 300 -30.40 -21.95 10.14
CA SER A 300 -30.14 -21.82 8.71
C SER A 300 -29.59 -23.14 8.17
N ASN A 301 -30.22 -23.70 7.14
CA ASN A 301 -29.66 -24.83 6.39
C ASN A 301 -28.88 -24.38 5.15
N TRP A 302 -28.58 -23.08 5.04
CA TRP A 302 -27.86 -22.51 3.91
C TRP A 302 -26.47 -23.11 3.75
N ASN A 303 -26.19 -23.63 2.55
CA ASN A 303 -24.88 -24.17 2.19
C ASN A 303 -24.18 -23.24 1.19
N TRP A 304 -23.52 -22.20 1.71
CA TRP A 304 -22.78 -21.23 0.90
C TRP A 304 -21.70 -21.86 0.01
N LYS A 305 -21.14 -23.03 0.41
CA LYS A 305 -20.16 -23.75 -0.40
C LYS A 305 -20.77 -24.29 -1.69
N ALA A 306 -21.98 -24.84 -1.63
CA ALA A 306 -22.71 -25.28 -2.82
C ALA A 306 -23.04 -24.11 -3.76
N ALA A 307 -23.31 -22.91 -3.22
CA ALA A 307 -23.49 -21.71 -4.05
C ALA A 307 -22.19 -21.31 -4.77
N ILE A 308 -21.03 -21.40 -4.10
CA ILE A 308 -19.73 -21.16 -4.74
C ILE A 308 -19.38 -22.25 -5.74
N ASP A 309 -19.67 -23.52 -5.45
CA ASP A 309 -19.45 -24.62 -6.40
C ASP A 309 -20.24 -24.36 -7.69
N LYS A 310 -21.51 -23.96 -7.57
CA LYS A 310 -22.34 -23.56 -8.71
C LYS A 310 -21.71 -22.38 -9.47
N TRP A 311 -21.38 -21.29 -8.77
CA TRP A 311 -20.73 -20.13 -9.38
C TRP A 311 -19.41 -20.49 -10.08
N THR A 312 -18.64 -21.43 -9.50
CA THR A 312 -17.37 -21.92 -10.05
C THR A 312 -17.60 -22.69 -11.35
N VAL A 313 -18.66 -23.48 -11.44
CA VAL A 313 -19.03 -24.14 -12.71
C VAL A 313 -19.37 -23.11 -13.78
N ASP A 314 -20.09 -22.05 -13.41
CA ASP A 314 -20.56 -21.02 -14.35
C ASP A 314 -19.43 -20.07 -14.81
N HIS A 315 -18.47 -19.72 -13.94
CA HIS A 315 -17.46 -18.67 -14.18
C HIS A 315 -16.00 -19.18 -14.25
N LEU A 316 -15.72 -20.36 -13.72
CA LEU A 316 -14.39 -20.99 -13.69
C LEU A 316 -14.42 -22.38 -14.34
N SER A 317 -15.21 -22.51 -15.41
CA SER A 317 -15.44 -23.77 -16.13
C SER A 317 -14.17 -24.35 -16.76
N SER A 318 -13.24 -23.49 -17.18
CA SER A 318 -12.03 -23.87 -17.90
C SER A 318 -10.77 -23.77 -17.03
N SER A 319 -9.76 -24.58 -17.38
CA SER A 319 -8.43 -24.47 -16.76
C SER A 319 -7.83 -23.07 -16.94
N TRP A 320 -8.09 -22.43 -18.08
CA TRP A 320 -7.61 -21.09 -18.38
C TRP A 320 -8.18 -20.04 -17.42
N GLU A 321 -9.50 -20.02 -17.17
CA GLU A 321 -10.14 -19.09 -16.22
C GLU A 321 -9.52 -19.20 -14.83
N LYS A 322 -9.36 -20.44 -14.34
CA LYS A 322 -8.71 -20.72 -13.04
C LYS A 322 -7.28 -20.19 -12.99
N GLN A 323 -6.50 -20.40 -14.05
CA GLN A 323 -5.13 -19.89 -14.15
C GLN A 323 -5.09 -18.37 -14.21
N ILE A 324 -6.00 -17.71 -14.94
CA ILE A 324 -6.06 -16.24 -15.01
C ILE A 324 -6.35 -15.64 -13.63
N VAL A 325 -7.37 -16.14 -12.93
CA VAL A 325 -7.68 -15.70 -11.56
C VAL A 325 -6.51 -15.94 -10.62
N THR A 326 -5.90 -17.13 -10.67
CA THR A 326 -4.74 -17.48 -9.83
C THR A 326 -3.56 -16.56 -10.10
N GLY A 327 -3.21 -16.31 -11.36
CA GLY A 327 -2.12 -15.44 -11.74
C GLY A 327 -2.34 -13.98 -11.32
N GLU A 328 -3.57 -13.47 -11.47
CA GLU A 328 -3.92 -12.12 -11.01
C GLU A 328 -3.89 -11.99 -9.49
N LEU A 329 -4.32 -13.01 -8.74
CA LEU A 329 -4.21 -13.03 -7.27
C LEU A 329 -2.74 -13.03 -6.83
N LEU A 330 -1.88 -13.82 -7.48
CA LEU A 330 -0.44 -13.81 -7.22
C LEU A 330 0.17 -12.44 -7.54
N LYS A 331 -0.22 -11.83 -8.65
CA LYS A 331 0.19 -10.46 -9.01
C LYS A 331 -0.26 -9.45 -7.95
N HIS A 332 -1.49 -9.54 -7.46
CA HIS A 332 -2.02 -8.70 -6.40
C HIS A 332 -1.21 -8.85 -5.09
N CYS A 333 -0.77 -10.06 -4.76
CA CYS A 333 0.13 -10.33 -3.63
C CYS A 333 1.62 -10.04 -3.93
N SER A 334 1.94 -9.41 -5.06
CA SER A 334 3.30 -9.11 -5.53
C SER A 334 4.20 -10.34 -5.72
N LYS A 335 3.62 -11.52 -5.98
CA LYS A 335 4.32 -12.77 -6.33
C LYS A 335 4.46 -12.90 -7.85
N PHE A 336 5.18 -11.97 -8.47
CA PHE A 336 5.23 -11.82 -9.93
C PHE A 336 5.87 -13.00 -10.67
N LYS A 337 6.91 -13.64 -10.09
CA LYS A 337 7.56 -14.82 -10.69
C LYS A 337 6.58 -16.00 -10.81
N ASP A 338 5.79 -16.24 -9.76
CA ASP A 338 4.76 -17.28 -9.75
C ASP A 338 3.62 -16.92 -10.70
N ALA A 339 3.18 -15.66 -10.69
CA ALA A 339 2.14 -15.17 -11.61
C ALA A 339 2.53 -15.39 -13.09
N ILE A 340 3.78 -15.07 -13.47
CA ILE A 340 4.32 -15.30 -14.81
C ILE A 340 4.25 -16.78 -15.18
N THR A 341 4.66 -17.67 -14.27
CA THR A 341 4.61 -19.13 -14.49
C THR A 341 3.18 -19.59 -14.75
N VAL A 342 2.22 -19.11 -13.95
CA VAL A 342 0.80 -19.43 -14.12
C VAL A 342 0.26 -18.88 -15.45
N PHE A 343 0.60 -17.65 -15.84
CA PHE A 343 0.15 -17.07 -17.10
C PHE A 343 0.80 -17.73 -18.33
N GLN A 344 2.04 -18.20 -18.24
CA GLN A 344 2.66 -19.01 -19.29
C GLN A 344 1.88 -20.31 -19.49
N ASN A 345 1.52 -20.99 -18.41
CA ASN A 345 0.67 -22.19 -18.48
C ASN A 345 -0.72 -21.86 -19.06
N ALA A 346 -1.31 -20.70 -18.71
CA ALA A 346 -2.57 -20.24 -19.29
C ALA A 346 -2.45 -19.98 -20.80
N ARG A 347 -1.32 -19.46 -21.29
CA ARG A 347 -1.07 -19.23 -22.71
C ARG A 347 -1.04 -20.55 -23.48
N GLU A 348 -0.43 -21.57 -22.89
CA GLU A 348 -0.33 -22.91 -23.48
C GLU A 348 -1.70 -23.61 -23.59
N THR A 349 -2.65 -23.32 -22.70
CA THR A 349 -3.98 -23.94 -22.71
C THR A 349 -4.97 -23.34 -23.72
N VAL A 350 -4.68 -22.15 -24.27
CA VAL A 350 -5.60 -21.41 -25.18
C VAL A 350 -4.99 -21.12 -26.55
N ARG A 351 -4.19 -22.05 -27.09
CA ARG A 351 -3.51 -21.89 -28.38
C ARG A 351 -4.46 -21.54 -29.53
N ASP A 352 -5.69 -22.07 -29.51
CA ASP A 352 -6.67 -21.94 -30.58
C ASP A 352 -7.73 -20.84 -30.34
N ASP A 353 -7.73 -20.19 -29.17
CA ASP A 353 -8.63 -19.07 -28.86
C ASP A 353 -7.82 -17.75 -28.86
N PRO A 354 -7.84 -16.99 -29.96
CA PRO A 354 -6.97 -15.82 -30.09
C PRO A 354 -7.35 -14.71 -29.11
N ARG A 355 -8.60 -14.62 -28.67
CA ARG A 355 -9.05 -13.63 -27.67
C ARG A 355 -8.50 -13.97 -26.30
N LYS A 356 -8.66 -15.23 -25.84
CA LYS A 356 -8.10 -15.69 -24.57
C LYS A 356 -6.58 -15.58 -24.55
N LYS A 357 -5.93 -15.94 -25.66
CA LYS A 357 -4.49 -15.77 -25.84
C LYS A 357 -4.07 -14.31 -25.70
N ALA A 358 -4.76 -13.38 -26.36
CA ALA A 358 -4.46 -11.96 -26.28
C ALA A 358 -4.61 -11.41 -24.84
N ILE A 359 -5.67 -11.79 -24.12
CA ILE A 359 -5.86 -11.43 -22.70
C ILE A 359 -4.69 -11.95 -21.86
N THR A 360 -4.33 -13.23 -22.00
CA THR A 360 -3.20 -13.82 -21.27
C THR A 360 -1.89 -13.09 -21.55
N LEU A 361 -1.64 -12.69 -22.80
CA LEU A 361 -0.43 -11.97 -23.19
C LEU A 361 -0.34 -10.58 -22.54
N VAL A 362 -1.47 -9.87 -22.37
CA VAL A 362 -1.50 -8.60 -21.62
C VAL A 362 -1.11 -8.84 -20.17
N LEU A 363 -1.76 -9.80 -19.49
CA LEU A 363 -1.48 -10.08 -18.07
C LEU A 363 -0.05 -10.58 -17.83
N LEU A 364 0.45 -11.43 -18.74
CA LEU A 364 1.82 -11.90 -18.74
C LEU A 364 2.81 -10.74 -18.92
N SER A 365 2.55 -9.83 -19.86
CA SER A 365 3.36 -8.61 -20.04
C SER A 365 3.37 -7.76 -18.78
N GLU A 366 2.21 -7.51 -18.17
CA GLU A 366 2.11 -6.73 -16.92
C GLU A 366 2.97 -7.36 -15.83
N ALA A 367 2.82 -8.66 -15.56
CA ALA A 367 3.62 -9.35 -14.54
C ALA A 367 5.13 -9.33 -14.84
N GLN A 368 5.52 -9.43 -16.13
CA GLN A 368 6.91 -9.33 -16.56
C GLN A 368 7.52 -7.93 -16.37
N LEU A 369 6.74 -6.87 -16.55
CA LEU A 369 7.18 -5.48 -16.28
C LEU A 369 7.40 -5.24 -14.79
N GLU A 370 6.74 -6.03 -13.95
CA GLU A 370 6.91 -5.97 -12.50
C GLU A 370 8.25 -6.56 -12.05
N ILE A 371 8.85 -7.45 -12.85
CA ILE A 371 10.19 -7.97 -12.58
C ILE A 371 11.25 -7.04 -13.18
N SER A 372 12.20 -6.62 -12.35
CA SER A 372 13.32 -5.75 -12.73
C SER A 372 14.42 -6.48 -13.53
N ASP A 373 14.03 -7.36 -14.44
CA ASP A 373 14.92 -8.11 -15.32
C ASP A 373 14.85 -7.61 -16.78
N SER A 374 16.02 -7.47 -17.41
CA SER A 374 16.13 -6.92 -18.77
C SER A 374 15.51 -7.85 -19.83
N GLN A 375 15.62 -9.17 -19.65
CA GLN A 375 15.02 -10.15 -20.55
C GLN A 375 13.51 -10.19 -20.38
N ALA A 376 13.00 -10.13 -19.14
CA ALA A 376 11.58 -10.02 -18.83
C ALA A 376 10.95 -8.79 -19.49
N ARG A 377 11.61 -7.63 -19.47
CA ARG A 377 11.11 -6.40 -20.15
C ARG A 377 11.03 -6.55 -21.67
N LYS A 378 12.01 -7.24 -22.28
CA LYS A 378 11.97 -7.54 -23.72
C LYS A 378 10.80 -8.48 -24.05
N LEU A 379 10.59 -9.51 -23.24
CA LEU A 379 9.47 -10.43 -23.40
C LEU A 379 8.12 -9.74 -23.19
N ALA A 380 8.04 -8.82 -22.22
CA ALA A 380 6.84 -8.03 -21.98
C ALA A 380 6.45 -7.21 -23.21
N LEU A 381 7.41 -6.52 -23.82
CA LEU A 381 7.16 -5.75 -25.05
C LEU A 381 6.62 -6.65 -26.17
N ASN A 382 7.27 -7.78 -26.43
CA ASN A 382 6.85 -8.73 -27.45
C ASN A 382 5.42 -9.24 -27.18
N ASN A 383 5.12 -9.61 -25.94
CA ASN A 383 3.80 -10.10 -25.54
C ASN A 383 2.72 -9.01 -25.69
N ALA A 384 3.01 -7.77 -25.29
CA ALA A 384 2.08 -6.65 -25.44
C ALA A 384 1.81 -6.27 -26.90
N GLU A 385 2.83 -6.31 -27.76
CA GLU A 385 2.68 -6.08 -29.20
C GLU A 385 1.87 -7.19 -29.87
N GLU A 386 2.14 -8.46 -29.53
CA GLU A 386 1.35 -9.61 -30.00
C GLU A 386 -0.12 -9.48 -29.57
N ALA A 387 -0.38 -9.15 -28.30
CA ALA A 387 -1.74 -8.94 -27.79
C ALA A 387 -2.47 -7.81 -28.51
N LYS A 388 -1.80 -6.65 -28.70
CA LYS A 388 -2.36 -5.50 -29.41
C LYS A 388 -2.73 -5.85 -30.86
N SER A 389 -1.85 -6.57 -31.56
CA SER A 389 -2.10 -7.04 -32.93
C SER A 389 -3.32 -7.96 -33.01
N LEU A 390 -3.42 -8.91 -32.08
CA LEU A 390 -4.58 -9.80 -31.99
C LEU A 390 -5.88 -9.02 -31.76
N PHE A 391 -5.91 -8.10 -30.78
CA PHE A 391 -7.13 -7.33 -30.50
C PHE A 391 -7.56 -6.42 -31.65
N LEU A 392 -6.63 -5.84 -32.42
CA LEU A 392 -6.95 -5.04 -33.61
C LEU A 392 -7.69 -5.83 -34.69
N SER A 393 -7.46 -7.14 -34.76
CA SER A 393 -8.11 -8.03 -35.74
C SER A 393 -9.50 -8.51 -35.32
N MET A 394 -9.96 -8.18 -34.10
CA MET A 394 -11.19 -8.70 -33.51
C MET A 394 -12.22 -7.59 -33.27
N PRO A 395 -13.52 -7.84 -33.52
CA PRO A 395 -14.58 -6.92 -33.13
C PRO A 395 -14.82 -6.93 -31.61
N ASN A 396 -15.34 -5.83 -31.07
CA ASN A 396 -15.79 -5.71 -29.66
C ASN A 396 -14.67 -5.92 -28.61
N THR A 397 -13.44 -5.52 -28.92
CA THR A 397 -12.26 -5.67 -28.05
C THR A 397 -11.69 -4.34 -27.56
N GLU A 398 -12.40 -3.21 -27.75
CA GLU A 398 -11.96 -1.84 -27.44
C GLU A 398 -11.24 -1.73 -26.08
N ARG A 399 -11.89 -2.21 -25.01
CA ARG A 399 -11.34 -2.19 -23.65
C ARG A 399 -10.04 -2.98 -23.52
N TYR A 400 -9.98 -4.17 -24.11
CA TYR A 400 -8.78 -5.01 -24.04
C TYR A 400 -7.64 -4.46 -24.93
N LEU A 401 -8.00 -3.84 -26.05
CA LEU A 401 -7.05 -3.12 -26.89
C LEU A 401 -6.42 -1.94 -26.14
N GLN A 402 -7.21 -1.18 -25.37
CA GLN A 402 -6.69 -0.12 -24.50
C GLN A 402 -5.71 -0.67 -23.47
N ALA A 403 -6.07 -1.75 -22.76
CA ALA A 403 -5.16 -2.40 -21.81
C ALA A 403 -3.86 -2.88 -22.48
N ALA A 404 -3.93 -3.47 -23.68
CA ALA A 404 -2.76 -3.87 -24.45
C ALA A 404 -1.88 -2.67 -24.88
N LYS A 405 -2.48 -1.55 -25.27
CA LYS A 405 -1.76 -0.30 -25.58
C LYS A 405 -1.01 0.25 -24.36
N ILE A 406 -1.65 0.24 -23.18
CA ILE A 406 -1.01 0.66 -21.92
C ILE A 406 0.18 -0.26 -21.59
N ALA A 407 -0.02 -1.59 -21.67
CA ALA A 407 1.06 -2.56 -21.43
C ALA A 407 2.23 -2.36 -22.41
N CYS A 408 1.92 -2.13 -23.69
CA CYS A 408 2.92 -1.83 -24.72
C CYS A 408 3.69 -0.55 -24.41
N ALA A 409 3.00 0.53 -24.02
CA ALA A 409 3.65 1.79 -23.65
C ALA A 409 4.54 1.65 -22.42
N ALA A 410 4.09 0.93 -21.39
CA ALA A 410 4.88 0.63 -20.19
C ALA A 410 6.13 -0.19 -20.53
N ALA A 411 6.03 -1.15 -21.45
CA ALA A 411 7.15 -1.93 -21.93
C ALA A 411 8.13 -1.10 -22.78
N LEU A 412 7.64 -0.27 -23.71
CA LEU A 412 8.47 0.66 -24.50
C LEU A 412 9.24 1.66 -23.62
N ARG A 413 8.64 2.09 -22.50
CA ARG A 413 9.29 2.94 -21.50
C ARG A 413 10.48 2.26 -20.83
N LEU A 414 10.38 0.95 -20.60
CA LEU A 414 11.36 0.14 -19.86
C LEU A 414 12.33 -0.64 -20.76
N ALA A 415 12.13 -0.61 -22.07
CA ALA A 415 12.95 -1.31 -23.05
C ALA A 415 14.42 -0.84 -22.98
N PRO A 416 15.39 -1.69 -23.39
CA PRO A 416 16.82 -1.33 -23.41
C PRO A 416 17.13 -0.07 -24.22
N VAL A 417 16.40 0.13 -25.31
CA VAL A 417 16.37 1.37 -26.09
C VAL A 417 14.94 1.92 -25.99
N PRO A 418 14.65 2.80 -25.02
CA PRO A 418 13.30 3.29 -24.81
C PRO A 418 12.78 4.08 -26.00
N ASN A 419 11.62 3.72 -26.54
CA ASN A 419 10.91 4.53 -27.54
C ASN A 419 9.80 5.32 -26.86
N LYS A 420 10.21 6.43 -26.22
CA LYS A 420 9.35 7.21 -25.33
C LYS A 420 8.28 7.96 -26.10
N GLU A 421 8.59 8.43 -27.31
CA GLU A 421 7.65 9.09 -28.20
C GLU A 421 6.49 8.16 -28.55
N MET A 422 6.79 6.93 -28.98
CA MET A 422 5.76 5.93 -29.27
C MET A 422 4.93 5.57 -28.04
N ALA A 423 5.58 5.39 -26.89
CA ALA A 423 4.86 5.15 -25.63
C ALA A 423 3.88 6.29 -25.30
N ALA A 424 4.30 7.54 -25.45
CA ALA A 424 3.44 8.71 -25.22
C ALA A 424 2.24 8.76 -26.19
N VAL A 425 2.46 8.43 -27.47
CA VAL A 425 1.40 8.38 -28.49
C VAL A 425 0.34 7.35 -28.10
N LEU A 426 0.75 6.12 -27.75
CA LEU A 426 -0.17 5.06 -27.34
C LEU A 426 -1.00 5.45 -26.12
N LEU A 427 -0.39 6.09 -25.12
CA LEU A 427 -1.09 6.49 -23.90
C LEU A 427 -2.11 7.60 -24.17
N ARG A 428 -1.78 8.58 -25.02
CA ARG A 428 -2.72 9.63 -25.44
C ARG A 428 -3.91 9.05 -26.19
N GLU A 429 -3.65 8.13 -27.11
CA GLU A 429 -4.70 7.43 -27.84
C GLU A 429 -5.66 6.70 -26.88
N VAL A 430 -5.15 6.09 -25.81
CA VAL A 430 -6.02 5.49 -24.78
C VAL A 430 -6.81 6.57 -24.04
N ILE A 431 -6.18 7.65 -23.59
CA ILE A 431 -6.83 8.75 -22.86
C ILE A 431 -7.97 9.38 -23.67
N ASP A 432 -7.74 9.62 -24.96
CA ASP A 432 -8.69 10.27 -25.86
C ASP A 432 -9.88 9.36 -26.21
N ASN A 433 -9.65 8.04 -26.30
CA ASN A 433 -10.69 7.06 -26.65
C ASN A 433 -11.42 6.45 -25.44
N SER A 434 -10.94 6.66 -24.21
CA SER A 434 -11.52 6.06 -22.99
C SER A 434 -12.69 6.85 -22.40
N THR A 435 -13.69 7.22 -23.22
CA THR A 435 -14.80 8.07 -22.75
C THR A 435 -15.71 7.38 -21.73
N ALA A 436 -15.75 6.04 -21.70
CA ALA A 436 -16.59 5.26 -20.78
C ALA A 436 -15.82 4.50 -19.68
N ASP A 437 -14.55 4.16 -19.90
CA ASP A 437 -13.74 3.40 -18.93
C ASP A 437 -12.72 4.31 -18.22
N LEU A 438 -13.19 4.93 -17.12
CA LEU A 438 -12.36 5.79 -16.27
C LEU A 438 -11.11 5.07 -15.74
N LEU A 439 -11.15 3.74 -15.62
CA LEU A 439 -10.01 2.98 -15.10
C LEU A 439 -8.86 2.96 -16.12
N GLU A 440 -9.11 2.56 -17.35
CA GLU A 440 -8.06 2.49 -18.37
C GLU A 440 -7.50 3.90 -18.67
N LYS A 441 -8.35 4.93 -18.63
CA LYS A 441 -7.91 6.33 -18.68
C LYS A 441 -6.94 6.67 -17.55
N ALA A 442 -7.29 6.33 -16.31
CA ALA A 442 -6.45 6.60 -15.15
C ALA A 442 -5.13 5.81 -15.19
N ARG A 443 -5.15 4.55 -15.64
CA ARG A 443 -3.96 3.72 -15.87
C ARG A 443 -3.05 4.29 -16.97
N ALA A 444 -3.63 4.84 -18.04
CA ALA A 444 -2.86 5.46 -19.11
C ALA A 444 -2.16 6.74 -18.62
N LEU A 445 -2.86 7.58 -17.85
CA LEU A 445 -2.28 8.78 -17.24
C LEU A 445 -1.18 8.47 -16.22
N ALA A 446 -1.43 7.45 -15.40
CA ALA A 446 -0.44 6.87 -14.49
C ALA A 446 0.88 6.52 -15.20
N GLU A 447 0.80 5.81 -16.33
CA GLU A 447 1.99 5.48 -17.13
C GLU A 447 2.58 6.70 -17.84
N LEU A 448 1.76 7.66 -18.26
CA LEU A 448 2.23 8.89 -18.89
C LEU A 448 3.06 9.73 -17.91
N ALA A 449 2.63 9.81 -16.64
CA ALA A 449 3.39 10.45 -15.58
C ALA A 449 4.71 9.73 -15.31
N ARG A 450 4.71 8.39 -15.29
CA ARG A 450 5.95 7.60 -15.17
C ARG A 450 6.90 7.84 -16.34
N LEU A 451 6.38 8.06 -17.55
CA LEU A 451 7.14 8.34 -18.77
C LEU A 451 7.79 9.72 -18.74
N ARG A 452 7.11 10.74 -18.19
CA ARG A 452 7.63 12.11 -18.00
C ARG A 452 8.99 12.11 -17.29
N ARG A 453 9.18 11.21 -16.32
CA ARG A 453 10.46 11.03 -15.59
C ARG A 453 11.66 10.78 -16.50
N HIS A 454 11.42 10.15 -17.65
CA HIS A 454 12.48 9.75 -18.57
C HIS A 454 12.62 10.71 -19.76
N THR A 455 11.56 11.42 -20.15
CA THR A 455 11.61 12.34 -21.30
C THR A 455 12.06 13.73 -20.93
N GLY A 456 11.85 14.18 -19.68
CA GLY A 456 12.18 15.54 -19.23
C GLY A 456 11.38 16.65 -19.94
N LYS A 457 10.52 16.29 -20.91
CA LYS A 457 9.60 17.20 -21.59
C LYS A 457 8.32 17.32 -20.76
N ASP A 458 7.73 18.52 -20.75
CA ASP A 458 6.38 18.74 -20.24
C ASP A 458 5.39 17.94 -21.09
N ALA A 459 5.12 16.71 -20.67
CA ALA A 459 4.05 15.93 -21.26
C ALA A 459 2.74 16.67 -20.98
N LEU A 460 2.04 17.04 -22.06
CA LEU A 460 0.80 17.82 -22.09
C LEU A 460 -0.37 17.13 -21.36
N TYR A 461 -0.40 17.22 -20.05
CA TYR A 461 -1.61 17.07 -19.24
C TYR A 461 -1.56 18.13 -18.13
N THR A 462 -2.68 18.71 -17.78
CA THR A 462 -2.73 19.68 -16.69
C THR A 462 -2.77 18.95 -15.35
N GLN A 463 -2.21 19.56 -14.30
CA GLN A 463 -2.37 19.06 -12.92
C GLN A 463 -3.85 18.87 -12.58
N GLU A 464 -4.73 19.73 -13.10
CA GLU A 464 -6.18 19.67 -12.94
C GLU A 464 -6.81 18.40 -13.55
N GLU A 465 -6.39 17.98 -14.76
CA GLU A 465 -6.84 16.71 -15.36
C GLU A 465 -6.43 15.51 -14.50
N PHE A 466 -5.23 15.60 -13.91
CA PHE A 466 -4.66 14.56 -13.06
C PHE A 466 -5.41 14.46 -11.72
N GLU A 467 -5.69 15.60 -11.07
CA GLU A 467 -6.45 15.68 -9.82
C GLU A 467 -7.90 15.20 -10.00
N LYS A 468 -8.59 15.64 -11.06
CA LYS A 468 -9.96 15.20 -11.38
C LYS A 468 -10.06 13.68 -11.57
N LEU A 469 -9.02 13.05 -12.11
CA LEU A 469 -9.00 11.60 -12.35
C LEU A 469 -8.52 10.80 -11.12
N SER A 470 -7.92 11.47 -10.14
CA SER A 470 -7.62 10.90 -8.82
C SER A 470 -8.85 10.79 -7.92
N GLU A 471 -9.91 11.55 -8.21
CA GLU A 471 -11.13 11.58 -7.40
C GLU A 471 -11.80 10.19 -7.41
N GLY A 472 -11.64 9.47 -6.31
CA GLY A 472 -12.28 8.18 -6.09
C GLY A 472 -11.51 6.96 -6.58
N ASP A 473 -10.20 7.01 -6.79
CA ASP A 473 -9.39 5.80 -6.89
C ASP A 473 -8.08 5.99 -6.11
N LEU A 474 -7.99 5.35 -4.94
CA LEU A 474 -6.82 5.50 -4.06
C LEU A 474 -5.53 5.00 -4.73
N TYR A 475 -5.60 4.02 -5.65
CA TYR A 475 -4.39 3.53 -6.33
C TYR A 475 -3.84 4.58 -7.28
N VAL A 476 -4.73 5.15 -8.08
CA VAL A 476 -4.43 6.23 -9.01
C VAL A 476 -3.90 7.43 -8.23
N GLU A 477 -4.60 7.85 -7.19
CA GLU A 477 -4.17 8.94 -6.33
C GLU A 477 -2.80 8.69 -5.68
N ALA A 478 -2.55 7.51 -5.13
CA ALA A 478 -1.28 7.19 -4.51
C ALA A 478 -0.12 7.33 -5.51
N LEU A 479 -0.35 6.93 -6.76
CA LEU A 479 0.61 7.14 -7.83
C LEU A 479 0.77 8.61 -8.19
N ILE A 480 -0.33 9.36 -8.26
CA ILE A 480 -0.32 10.79 -8.55
C ILE A 480 0.50 11.55 -7.50
N LYS A 481 0.17 11.35 -6.22
CA LYS A 481 0.87 11.96 -5.09
C LYS A 481 2.35 11.61 -5.09
N HIS A 482 2.70 10.36 -5.40
CA HIS A 482 4.10 9.95 -5.55
C HIS A 482 4.81 10.75 -6.66
N GLU A 483 4.19 10.90 -7.83
CA GLU A 483 4.81 11.60 -8.96
C GLU A 483 4.88 13.12 -8.76
N ILE A 484 3.86 13.75 -8.16
CA ILE A 484 3.88 15.17 -7.77
C ILE A 484 4.98 15.42 -6.74
N ALA A 485 4.98 14.66 -5.64
CA ALA A 485 5.98 14.78 -4.59
C ALA A 485 7.39 14.69 -5.14
N ARG A 486 7.65 13.70 -6.00
CA ARG A 486 8.98 13.45 -6.55
C ARG A 486 9.41 14.47 -7.60
N ASN A 487 8.58 14.73 -8.62
CA ASN A 487 9.02 15.47 -9.81
C ASN A 487 8.67 16.95 -9.76
N GLU A 488 7.57 17.32 -9.13
CA GLU A 488 7.09 18.71 -9.13
C GLU A 488 7.47 19.46 -7.87
N ARG A 489 7.64 18.75 -6.74
CA ARG A 489 8.05 19.36 -5.48
C ARG A 489 9.52 19.10 -5.18
N TRP A 490 9.92 17.83 -4.99
CA TRP A 490 11.26 17.51 -4.49
C TRP A 490 12.41 17.83 -5.46
N LYS A 491 12.36 17.33 -6.70
CA LYS A 491 13.43 17.58 -7.68
C LYS A 491 13.70 19.07 -7.95
N PRO A 492 12.68 19.93 -8.15
CA PRO A 492 12.90 21.35 -8.36
C PRO A 492 13.04 22.15 -7.05
N ALA A 493 12.93 21.51 -5.88
CA ALA A 493 12.96 22.20 -4.60
C ALA A 493 14.24 23.03 -4.45
N LYS A 494 14.07 24.30 -4.07
CA LYS A 494 15.15 25.28 -3.84
C LYS A 494 15.34 25.61 -2.38
N ASN A 495 14.35 25.34 -1.53
CA ASN A 495 14.37 25.66 -0.11
C ASN A 495 13.64 24.62 0.75
N ARG A 496 14.01 24.57 2.04
CA ARG A 496 13.51 23.62 3.04
C ARG A 496 12.02 23.34 2.98
N ARG A 497 11.20 24.40 2.91
CA ARG A 497 9.74 24.30 2.90
C ARG A 497 9.23 23.46 1.73
N GLU A 498 9.82 23.61 0.55
CA GLU A 498 9.43 22.83 -0.64
C GLU A 498 9.75 21.34 -0.50
N VAL A 499 10.84 20.97 0.19
CA VAL A 499 11.14 19.57 0.52
C VAL A 499 10.18 19.03 1.57
N GLU A 500 9.86 19.80 2.60
CA GLU A 500 8.86 19.40 3.61
C GLU A 500 7.48 19.18 2.97
N ASP A 501 7.07 20.04 2.04
CA ASP A 501 5.82 19.88 1.28
C ASP A 501 5.87 18.71 0.30
N ALA A 502 7.04 18.33 -0.20
CA ALA A 502 7.23 17.10 -0.98
C ALA A 502 7.14 15.84 -0.10
N ILE A 503 7.74 15.87 1.09
CA ILE A 503 7.71 14.79 2.08
C ILE A 503 6.26 14.47 2.47
N LYS A 504 5.45 15.49 2.81
CA LYS A 504 4.03 15.30 3.17
C LYS A 504 3.23 14.58 2.08
N GLU A 505 3.42 14.95 0.81
CA GLU A 505 2.75 14.28 -0.30
C GLU A 505 3.27 12.85 -0.51
N MET A 506 4.57 12.62 -0.36
CA MET A 506 5.17 11.29 -0.49
C MET A 506 4.74 10.37 0.65
N GLU A 507 4.62 10.88 1.89
CA GLU A 507 4.03 10.15 3.01
C GLU A 507 2.58 9.79 2.74
N SER A 508 1.79 10.73 2.21
CA SER A 508 0.41 10.46 1.82
C SER A 508 0.35 9.36 0.75
N ALA A 509 1.22 9.40 -0.26
CA ALA A 509 1.35 8.32 -1.25
C ALA A 509 1.75 6.99 -0.61
N ARG A 510 2.75 6.98 0.29
CA ARG A 510 3.23 5.80 1.02
C ARG A 510 2.10 5.15 1.80
N LEU A 511 1.38 5.94 2.59
CA LEU A 511 0.25 5.48 3.41
C LEU A 511 -0.86 4.88 2.56
N LEU A 512 -1.24 5.53 1.45
CA LEU A 512 -2.24 4.99 0.53
C LEU A 512 -1.83 3.65 -0.08
N ARG A 513 -0.54 3.46 -0.40
CA ARG A 513 -0.04 2.19 -0.96
C ARG A 513 0.06 1.08 0.06
N GLU A 514 0.52 1.39 1.27
CA GLU A 514 0.52 0.49 2.41
C GLU A 514 -0.89 -0.02 2.68
N GLN A 515 -1.81 0.94 2.72
CA GLN A 515 -3.22 0.68 2.76
C GLN A 515 -3.62 -0.31 1.64
N LEU A 516 -3.44 0.04 0.37
CA LEU A 516 -3.91 -0.77 -0.76
C LEU A 516 -3.29 -2.17 -0.83
N GLY A 517 -2.24 -2.45 -0.05
CA GLY A 517 -1.41 -3.63 -0.23
C GLY A 517 -0.55 -3.57 -1.49
N ASP A 518 -0.32 -2.38 -2.04
CA ASP A 518 0.60 -2.16 -3.16
C ASP A 518 2.04 -2.18 -2.64
N VAL A 519 2.56 -3.37 -2.36
CA VAL A 519 3.89 -3.61 -1.78
C VAL A 519 4.99 -2.96 -2.61
N ARG A 520 4.95 -3.11 -3.94
CA ARG A 520 6.00 -2.57 -4.80
C ARG A 520 5.96 -1.05 -4.85
N GLY A 521 4.77 -0.48 -4.98
CA GLY A 521 4.64 0.96 -4.92
C GLY A 521 4.98 1.50 -3.53
N LEU A 522 4.63 0.79 -2.46
CA LEU A 522 4.99 1.15 -1.08
C LEU A 522 6.51 1.24 -0.95
N TRP A 523 7.23 0.19 -1.37
CA TRP A 523 8.68 0.18 -1.45
C TRP A 523 9.22 1.39 -2.23
N ALA A 524 8.66 1.67 -3.41
CA ALA A 524 9.10 2.79 -4.24
C ALA A 524 8.89 4.15 -3.56
N SER A 525 7.76 4.35 -2.86
CA SER A 525 7.51 5.57 -2.09
C SER A 525 8.46 5.70 -0.92
N THR A 526 8.69 4.61 -0.19
CA THR A 526 9.56 4.58 0.99
C THR A 526 11.01 4.95 0.65
N ILE A 527 11.56 4.43 -0.45
CA ILE A 527 12.92 4.81 -0.90
C ILE A 527 13.02 6.29 -1.30
N VAL A 528 12.01 6.80 -2.01
CA VAL A 528 12.03 8.21 -2.41
C VAL A 528 11.89 9.10 -1.17
N LEU A 529 11.07 8.67 -0.19
CA LEU A 529 10.91 9.36 1.08
C LEU A 529 12.22 9.39 1.89
N GLY A 530 12.96 8.28 1.99
CA GLY A 530 14.28 8.25 2.62
C GLY A 530 15.27 9.23 1.94
N ASN A 531 15.26 9.27 0.61
CA ASN A 531 16.04 10.25 -0.16
C ASN A 531 15.62 11.71 0.09
N MET A 532 14.32 11.97 0.29
CA MET A 532 13.81 13.30 0.63
C MET A 532 14.25 13.73 2.03
N TYR A 533 14.18 12.84 3.02
CA TYR A 533 14.67 13.10 4.38
C TYR A 533 16.17 13.36 4.41
N LEU A 534 16.97 12.59 3.67
CA LEU A 534 18.39 12.86 3.49
C LEU A 534 18.62 14.27 2.93
N ARG A 535 17.83 14.69 1.94
CA ARG A 535 17.92 16.04 1.37
C ARG A 535 17.47 17.13 2.36
N LEU A 536 16.45 16.85 3.18
CA LEU A 536 16.00 17.76 4.23
C LEU A 536 17.10 17.99 5.27
N ALA A 537 17.80 16.93 5.67
CA ALA A 537 18.93 17.02 6.60
C ALA A 537 20.09 17.87 6.05
N GLU A 538 20.34 17.85 4.73
CA GLU A 538 21.36 18.69 4.08
C GLU A 538 21.04 20.20 4.15
N TRP A 539 19.79 20.56 4.42
CA TRP A 539 19.31 21.95 4.44
C TRP A 539 19.02 22.49 5.82
N LEU A 540 19.12 21.65 6.85
CA LEU A 540 19.18 22.15 8.21
C LEU A 540 20.58 22.72 8.42
N GLU A 541 20.64 24.03 8.62
CA GLU A 541 21.85 24.70 9.10
C GLU A 541 22.19 24.12 10.47
N TRP A 542 23.48 23.92 10.72
CA TRP A 542 23.98 23.20 11.90
C TRP A 542 24.23 24.14 13.08
N ASP A 543 23.76 25.38 12.98
CA ASP A 543 24.21 26.49 13.82
C ASP A 543 23.54 26.48 15.22
N SER A 544 22.57 25.58 15.46
CA SER A 544 21.95 25.43 16.78
C SER A 544 21.76 23.97 17.26
N VAL A 545 21.88 23.75 18.58
CA VAL A 545 21.66 22.44 19.24
C VAL A 545 20.27 21.82 18.95
N PRO A 546 19.17 22.59 18.83
CA PRO A 546 17.88 22.06 18.38
C PRO A 546 17.92 21.47 16.97
N GLU A 547 18.69 22.03 16.05
CA GLU A 547 18.81 21.54 14.67
C GLU A 547 19.58 20.21 14.61
N PHE A 548 20.59 20.01 15.46
CA PHE A 548 21.29 18.73 15.57
C PHE A 548 20.36 17.57 15.94
N ARG A 549 19.47 17.78 16.93
CA ARG A 549 18.48 16.76 17.32
C ARG A 549 17.48 16.48 16.20
N ALA A 550 17.06 17.52 15.47
CA ALA A 550 16.19 17.37 14.32
C ALA A 550 16.87 16.59 13.19
N ILE A 551 18.14 16.86 12.91
CA ILE A 551 18.93 16.14 11.90
C ILE A 551 19.05 14.66 12.26
N ASN A 552 19.39 14.32 13.51
CA ASN A 552 19.47 12.92 13.93
C ASN A 552 18.12 12.21 13.82
N ALA A 553 17.01 12.87 14.21
CA ALA A 553 15.68 12.29 14.05
C ALA A 553 15.33 12.05 12.57
N ILE A 554 15.68 12.99 11.68
CA ILE A 554 15.47 12.87 10.24
C ILE A 554 16.32 11.74 9.63
N LEU A 555 17.58 11.62 10.07
CA LEU A 555 18.48 10.56 9.63
C LEU A 555 17.97 9.19 10.11
N SER A 556 17.59 9.05 11.38
CA SER A 556 16.97 7.82 11.89
C SER A 556 15.69 7.47 11.13
N ALA A 557 14.84 8.44 10.80
CA ALA A 557 13.66 8.19 9.97
C ALA A 557 14.03 7.66 8.57
N ALA A 558 15.07 8.21 7.93
CA ALA A 558 15.55 7.72 6.63
C ALA A 558 16.07 6.27 6.72
N GLU A 559 16.83 5.95 7.77
CA GLU A 559 17.34 4.61 8.04
C GLU A 559 16.21 3.59 8.26
N GLU A 560 15.23 3.93 9.09
CA GLU A 560 14.07 3.08 9.35
C GLU A 560 13.29 2.79 8.06
N LEU A 561 13.12 3.79 7.19
CA LEU A 561 12.47 3.63 5.89
C LEU A 561 13.25 2.70 4.96
N ASP A 562 14.58 2.81 4.91
CA ASP A 562 15.40 1.93 4.08
C ASP A 562 15.42 0.49 4.63
N ILE A 563 15.51 0.31 5.95
CA ILE A 563 15.40 -1.01 6.60
C ILE A 563 14.05 -1.63 6.31
N TYR A 564 12.97 -0.86 6.46
CA TYR A 564 11.61 -1.30 6.14
C TYR A 564 11.49 -1.69 4.67
N SER A 565 12.07 -0.91 3.75
CA SER A 565 12.11 -1.23 2.32
C SER A 565 12.85 -2.54 2.03
N ILE A 566 13.96 -2.81 2.73
CA ILE A 566 14.71 -4.07 2.61
C ILE A 566 13.88 -5.25 3.09
N GLN A 567 13.22 -5.12 4.25
CA GLN A 567 12.36 -6.17 4.81
C GLN A 567 11.19 -6.47 3.87
N LEU A 568 10.54 -5.43 3.35
CA LEU A 568 9.45 -5.54 2.39
C LEU A 568 9.90 -6.26 1.10
N ALA A 569 11.02 -5.83 0.51
CA ALA A 569 11.56 -6.47 -0.68
C ALA A 569 11.94 -7.93 -0.44
N LYS A 570 12.54 -8.25 0.72
CA LYS A 570 12.92 -9.61 1.10
C LYS A 570 11.69 -10.51 1.28
N ASN A 571 10.65 -10.03 1.96
CA ASN A 571 9.43 -10.81 2.20
C ASN A 571 8.67 -11.13 0.91
N HIS A 572 8.85 -10.31 -0.13
CA HIS A 572 8.19 -10.45 -1.43
C HIS A 572 9.13 -10.92 -2.56
N GLU A 573 10.35 -11.37 -2.25
CA GLU A 573 11.32 -11.90 -3.23
C GLU A 573 11.65 -10.91 -4.37
N LEU A 574 11.69 -9.63 -4.04
CA LEU A 574 12.02 -8.53 -4.94
C LEU A 574 13.53 -8.25 -4.89
N ASP A 575 14.32 -9.13 -5.51
CA ASP A 575 15.80 -9.14 -5.38
C ASP A 575 16.45 -7.81 -5.78
N TRP A 576 15.98 -7.19 -6.86
CA TRP A 576 16.53 -5.93 -7.38
C TRP A 576 16.14 -4.74 -6.50
N GLU A 577 14.90 -4.71 -6.03
CA GLU A 577 14.39 -3.72 -5.09
C GLU A 577 15.14 -3.81 -3.76
N MET A 578 15.43 -5.02 -3.27
CA MET A 578 16.25 -5.25 -2.09
C MET A 578 17.67 -4.71 -2.28
N ALA A 579 18.32 -5.03 -3.40
CA ALA A 579 19.66 -4.54 -3.71
C ALA A 579 19.70 -3.00 -3.82
N THR A 580 18.66 -2.39 -4.38
CA THR A 580 18.52 -0.94 -4.47
C THR A 580 18.33 -0.32 -3.09
N ALA A 581 17.46 -0.86 -2.24
CA ALA A 581 17.27 -0.36 -0.87
C ALA A 581 18.55 -0.50 -0.03
N GLN A 582 19.28 -1.61 -0.16
CA GLN A 582 20.59 -1.80 0.48
C GLN A 582 21.62 -0.77 0.01
N ARG A 583 21.59 -0.42 -1.28
CA ARG A 583 22.45 0.63 -1.84
C ARG A 583 22.11 1.99 -1.25
N GLU A 584 20.83 2.36 -1.19
CA GLU A 584 20.41 3.64 -0.61
C GLU A 584 20.74 3.70 0.89
N LEU A 585 20.52 2.62 1.64
CA LEU A 585 20.93 2.50 3.05
C LEU A 585 22.46 2.67 3.21
N SER A 586 23.24 2.11 2.28
CA SER A 586 24.70 2.29 2.28
C SER A 586 25.08 3.74 2.00
N VAL A 587 24.38 4.43 1.10
CA VAL A 587 24.56 5.87 0.85
C VAL A 587 24.17 6.68 2.08
N TYR A 588 23.09 6.30 2.78
CA TYR A 588 22.71 6.88 4.07
C TYR A 588 23.86 6.74 5.07
N TYR A 589 24.37 5.53 5.30
CA TYR A 589 25.47 5.33 6.25
C TYR A 589 26.72 6.09 5.84
N LEU A 590 27.07 6.11 4.56
CA LEU A 590 28.20 6.90 4.08
C LEU A 590 28.00 8.40 4.31
N ARG A 591 26.77 8.93 4.15
CA ARG A 591 26.47 10.33 4.45
C ARG A 591 26.48 10.59 5.94
N ALA A 592 25.85 9.75 6.76
CA ALA A 592 25.92 9.85 8.20
C ALA A 592 27.39 9.85 8.65
N MET A 593 28.23 8.97 8.11
CA MET A 593 29.67 8.92 8.38
C MET A 593 30.41 10.18 7.87
N ASN A 594 30.11 10.70 6.69
CA ASN A 594 30.68 11.97 6.18
C ASN A 594 30.19 13.20 6.96
N ILE A 595 28.99 13.12 7.54
CA ILE A 595 28.38 14.11 8.41
C ILE A 595 29.05 14.04 9.80
N PHE A 596 29.38 12.85 10.29
CA PHE A 596 30.17 12.63 11.51
C PHE A 596 31.61 13.18 11.39
N ASP A 597 32.23 13.13 10.19
CA ASP A 597 33.56 13.69 9.93
C ASP A 597 33.62 15.24 10.00
N HIS A 598 32.47 15.92 9.87
CA HIS A 598 32.37 17.38 10.04
C HIS A 598 31.84 17.80 11.41
N LEU A 599 30.99 16.98 12.04
CA LEU A 599 30.55 17.14 13.42
C LEU A 599 31.71 17.11 14.42
N HIS A 600 32.68 16.22 14.24
CA HIS A 600 33.88 16.20 15.08
C HIS A 600 34.81 17.39 14.82
N LYS A 601 34.88 17.90 13.58
CA LYS A 601 35.64 19.12 13.26
C LYS A 601 35.00 20.40 13.83
N ALA A 602 33.67 20.47 13.89
CA ALA A 602 32.92 21.55 14.51
C ALA A 602 33.07 21.54 16.05
N GLU A 603 33.12 20.36 16.68
CA GLU A 603 33.38 20.21 18.11
C GLU A 603 34.83 20.60 18.49
N VAL A 604 35.80 20.45 17.57
CA VAL A 604 37.21 20.89 17.70
C VAL A 604 37.38 22.39 17.62
N LEU A 605 36.71 23.06 16.68
CA LEU A 605 36.73 24.53 16.59
C LEU A 605 35.96 25.19 17.75
N PHE A 606 34.94 24.51 18.28
CA PHE A 606 34.17 24.97 19.44
C PHE A 606 35.02 24.98 20.73
N LYS A 607 35.88 23.97 20.95
CA LYS A 607 36.83 23.96 22.09
C LYS A 607 38.04 24.89 21.90
N GLU A 608 38.39 25.24 20.66
CA GLU A 608 39.41 26.25 20.36
C GLU A 608 38.91 27.68 20.62
N ALA A 609 37.63 27.97 20.39
CA ALA A 609 36.97 29.24 20.70
C ALA A 609 36.73 29.45 22.22
N GLU A 610 36.54 28.38 23.00
CA GLU A 610 36.34 28.45 24.45
C GLU A 610 37.66 28.71 25.23
N GLN A 611 38.82 28.59 24.58
CA GLN A 611 40.15 28.68 25.21
C GLN A 611 40.96 29.94 24.85
N ALA A 612 40.39 30.85 24.06
CA ALA A 612 40.94 32.19 23.81
C ALA A 612 40.53 33.14 24.99
N ARG A 613 41.55 33.50 25.78
CA ARG A 613 41.61 34.04 27.17
C ARG A 613 41.13 35.51 27.33
N PRO A 614 40.92 36.10 28.57
CA PRO A 614 41.77 35.86 29.76
C PRO A 614 41.23 36.07 31.20
N ILE A 615 42.00 35.48 32.15
CA ILE A 615 42.19 35.86 33.57
C ILE A 615 41.25 35.22 34.61
N ASN A 616 41.86 34.27 35.33
CA ASN A 616 41.62 33.83 36.72
C ASN A 616 40.49 32.82 37.01
N GLN A 617 40.42 31.74 36.22
CA GLN A 617 40.40 30.29 36.59
C GLN A 617 40.09 29.48 35.28
N PRO A 618 39.63 28.22 35.28
CA PRO A 618 40.24 26.88 35.03
C PRO A 618 40.44 26.41 33.54
N ALA A 619 41.15 25.28 33.22
CA ALA A 619 41.14 24.68 31.84
C ALA A 619 41.67 23.23 31.61
N GLU A 620 42.40 22.55 32.50
CA GLU A 620 43.27 21.41 32.08
C GLU A 620 42.60 20.03 31.94
N ASN A 621 41.60 19.68 32.74
CA ASN A 621 41.01 18.33 32.68
C ASN A 621 40.00 18.14 31.53
N VAL A 622 39.38 19.22 31.06
CA VAL A 622 38.43 19.20 29.92
C VAL A 622 39.15 19.02 28.57
N LYS A 623 40.47 19.31 28.52
CA LYS A 623 41.33 19.16 27.34
C LYS A 623 41.78 17.72 27.08
N LEU A 624 41.99 16.92 28.12
CA LEU A 624 42.55 15.57 27.99
C LEU A 624 41.54 14.55 27.44
N ASP A 625 40.27 14.65 27.84
CA ASP A 625 39.20 13.76 27.35
C ASP A 625 38.81 14.07 25.90
N PHE A 626 39.07 15.28 25.43
CA PHE A 626 38.84 15.67 24.04
C PHE A 626 39.88 15.11 23.05
N LEU A 627 41.14 15.01 23.49
CA LEU A 627 42.26 14.51 22.69
C LEU A 627 42.20 12.99 22.43
N LYS A 628 41.53 12.22 23.30
CA LYS A 628 41.27 10.79 23.10
C LYS A 628 40.26 10.52 21.99
N ILE A 629 39.19 11.32 21.93
CA ILE A 629 38.14 11.21 20.90
C ILE A 629 38.69 11.60 19.51
N LEU A 630 39.62 12.57 19.44
CA LEU A 630 40.36 12.94 18.22
C LEU A 630 41.28 11.84 17.66
N LEU A 631 41.90 11.01 18.52
CA LEU A 631 42.80 9.93 18.10
C LEU A 631 42.05 8.72 17.54
N GLU A 632 40.83 8.45 18.02
CA GLU A 632 39.94 7.42 17.46
C GLU A 632 39.35 7.83 16.10
N ILE A 633 39.19 9.13 15.87
CA ILE A 633 38.72 9.68 14.59
C ILE A 633 39.87 9.82 13.57
N ALA A 634 41.10 10.04 14.02
CA ALA A 634 42.29 9.92 13.18
C ALA A 634 42.54 8.48 12.66
N LEU A 635 42.04 7.46 13.35
CA LEU A 635 42.06 6.05 12.89
C LEU A 635 41.06 5.75 11.77
N ILE A 636 40.16 6.67 11.44
CA ILE A 636 39.24 6.61 10.30
C ILE A 636 39.87 7.23 9.03
N VAL A 637 40.96 8.00 9.17
CA VAL A 637 41.67 8.67 8.06
C VAL A 637 42.58 7.72 7.25
N ASP A 638 42.74 6.47 7.69
CA ASP A 638 43.28 5.43 6.81
C ASP A 638 42.20 4.96 5.84
N ALA A 639 42.13 5.63 4.69
CA ALA A 639 41.28 5.24 3.58
C ALA A 639 41.43 3.76 3.25
N ASP A 640 42.59 3.16 3.48
CA ASP A 640 42.83 1.74 3.20
C ASP A 640 42.13 0.82 4.22
N ALA A 641 41.95 1.22 5.49
CA ALA A 641 41.25 0.43 6.51
C ALA A 641 39.72 0.53 6.42
N ALA A 642 39.17 1.72 6.12
CA ALA A 642 37.73 1.90 5.86
C ALA A 642 37.32 1.25 4.53
N LEU A 643 38.18 1.31 3.51
CA LEU A 643 38.02 0.55 2.28
C LEU A 643 38.13 -0.95 2.54
N GLU A 644 39.01 -1.41 3.43
CA GLU A 644 39.13 -2.82 3.80
C GLU A 644 37.92 -3.32 4.61
N VAL A 645 37.32 -2.51 5.48
CA VAL A 645 36.08 -2.86 6.21
C VAL A 645 34.87 -2.83 5.28
N GLY A 646 34.74 -1.80 4.44
CA GLY A 646 33.72 -1.74 3.39
C GLY A 646 33.84 -2.91 2.42
N TYR A 647 35.06 -3.20 1.96
CA TYR A 647 35.39 -4.37 1.13
C TYR A 647 35.10 -5.68 1.86
N LYS A 648 35.41 -5.84 3.16
CA LYS A 648 35.10 -7.05 3.94
C LYS A 648 33.61 -7.25 4.16
N GLN A 649 32.85 -6.20 4.47
CA GLN A 649 31.39 -6.26 4.61
C GLN A 649 30.72 -6.57 3.26
N PHE A 650 31.17 -5.92 2.20
CA PHE A 650 30.68 -6.16 0.84
C PHE A 650 31.07 -7.55 0.32
N LYS A 651 32.29 -8.02 0.60
CA LYS A 651 32.76 -9.38 0.31
C LYS A 651 31.96 -10.43 1.07
N LYS A 652 31.60 -10.17 2.33
CA LYS A 652 30.77 -11.06 3.15
C LYS A 652 29.30 -11.12 2.69
N LEU A 653 28.77 -10.02 2.17
CA LEU A 653 27.46 -9.98 1.47
C LEU A 653 27.53 -10.68 0.11
N TYR A 654 28.65 -10.53 -0.60
CA TYR A 654 28.91 -11.11 -1.91
C TYR A 654 29.14 -12.62 -1.89
N GLU A 655 29.91 -13.14 -0.94
CA GLU A 655 30.14 -14.58 -0.71
C GLU A 655 28.84 -15.35 -0.45
N LYS A 656 27.76 -14.65 -0.08
CA LYS A 656 26.41 -15.19 0.07
C LYS A 656 25.56 -15.15 -1.21
N SER A 657 25.99 -14.46 -2.26
CA SER A 657 25.16 -14.10 -3.43
C SER A 657 25.36 -14.96 -4.70
N ASN A 658 26.33 -15.89 -4.74
CA ASN A 658 26.58 -16.84 -5.85
C ASN A 658 26.76 -16.22 -7.26
N ILE A 659 27.20 -14.96 -7.38
CA ILE A 659 27.47 -14.30 -8.69
C ILE A 659 28.93 -14.55 -9.14
N SER A 660 29.20 -14.68 -10.44
CA SER A 660 30.52 -15.07 -10.99
C SER A 660 31.65 -14.05 -10.73
N GLN A 661 32.77 -14.54 -10.18
CA GLN A 661 33.86 -13.81 -9.51
C GLN A 661 34.63 -12.73 -10.31
N GLY A 662 34.99 -12.94 -11.58
CA GLY A 662 36.06 -12.10 -12.17
C GLY A 662 35.67 -10.66 -12.55
N ILE A 663 34.50 -10.46 -13.15
CA ILE A 663 34.20 -9.20 -13.85
C ILE A 663 33.68 -8.12 -12.89
N ILE A 664 32.96 -8.53 -11.84
CA ILE A 664 32.37 -7.61 -10.87
C ILE A 664 33.41 -7.18 -9.83
N GLU A 665 34.31 -8.08 -9.42
CA GLU A 665 35.40 -7.77 -8.50
C GLU A 665 36.39 -6.77 -9.10
N ASP A 666 36.77 -6.94 -10.38
CA ASP A 666 37.64 -5.99 -11.09
C ASP A 666 36.96 -4.63 -11.31
N ARG A 667 35.64 -4.61 -11.54
CA ARG A 667 34.86 -3.35 -11.67
C ARG A 667 34.71 -2.62 -10.34
N LEU A 668 34.49 -3.34 -9.24
CA LEU A 668 34.39 -2.77 -7.90
C LEU A 668 35.74 -2.26 -7.40
N ARG A 669 36.82 -3.05 -7.54
CA ARG A 669 38.19 -2.59 -7.22
C ARG A 669 38.59 -1.40 -8.08
N GLY A 670 38.20 -1.41 -9.36
CA GLY A 670 38.38 -0.29 -10.28
C GLY A 670 37.64 0.96 -9.83
N ALA A 671 36.35 0.85 -9.47
CA ALA A 671 35.52 1.98 -9.00
C ALA A 671 36.00 2.54 -7.66
N ILE A 672 36.34 1.67 -6.71
CA ILE A 672 36.91 2.04 -5.42
C ILE A 672 38.24 2.80 -5.59
N TYR A 673 39.16 2.25 -6.39
CA TYR A 673 40.46 2.88 -6.65
C TYR A 673 40.32 4.21 -7.41
N PHE A 674 39.38 4.26 -8.35
CA PHE A 674 39.07 5.45 -9.13
C PHE A 674 38.48 6.57 -8.27
N ASN A 675 37.54 6.24 -7.38
CA ASN A 675 36.94 7.18 -6.43
C ASN A 675 37.95 7.70 -5.41
N TRP A 676 38.82 6.82 -4.89
CA TRP A 676 39.95 7.21 -4.04
C TRP A 676 40.87 8.21 -4.73
N LYS A 677 41.22 7.96 -6.01
CA LYS A 677 42.07 8.88 -6.79
C LYS A 677 41.39 10.20 -7.13
N LEU A 678 40.09 10.22 -7.37
CA LEU A 678 39.31 11.44 -7.58
C LEU A 678 39.24 12.31 -6.31
N CYS A 679 39.07 11.69 -5.14
CA CYS A 679 39.17 12.39 -3.86
C CYS A 679 40.57 13.02 -3.69
N GLN A 680 41.65 12.37 -4.13
CA GLN A 680 42.99 12.96 -4.12
C GLN A 680 43.20 14.10 -5.13
N MET A 681 42.44 14.14 -6.23
CA MET A 681 42.50 15.23 -7.21
C MET A 681 41.86 16.53 -6.72
N ASN A 682 40.76 16.45 -5.97
CA ASN A 682 40.10 17.63 -5.37
C ASN A 682 41.00 18.37 -4.37
N VAL A 683 42.06 17.74 -3.87
CA VAL A 683 43.05 18.35 -2.97
C VAL A 683 44.33 18.80 -3.71
N GLY A 684 44.32 18.80 -5.05
CA GLY A 684 45.45 19.23 -5.88
C GLY A 684 46.65 18.27 -5.91
N LYS A 685 46.50 17.04 -5.39
CA LYS A 685 47.65 16.13 -5.16
C LYS A 685 48.03 15.25 -6.34
N VAL A 686 47.22 15.15 -7.40
CA VAL A 686 47.47 14.18 -8.49
C VAL A 686 47.03 14.68 -9.86
N ASP A 687 47.91 14.50 -10.87
CA ASP A 687 47.64 14.74 -12.29
C ASP A 687 46.66 13.69 -12.88
N PRO A 688 45.56 14.11 -13.53
CA PRO A 688 44.60 13.19 -14.15
C PRO A 688 45.11 12.25 -15.22
N THR A 689 46.20 12.58 -15.89
CA THR A 689 46.81 11.66 -16.86
C THR A 689 47.44 10.42 -16.21
N SER A 690 47.69 10.44 -14.90
CA SER A 690 48.27 9.31 -14.15
C SER A 690 47.30 8.14 -13.94
N LEU A 691 45.98 8.38 -13.92
CA LEU A 691 44.92 7.35 -13.78
C LEU A 691 44.88 6.37 -14.97
N LEU A 692 45.21 6.85 -16.17
CA LEU A 692 45.22 6.07 -17.41
C LEU A 692 46.48 5.22 -17.58
N ARG A 693 47.53 5.47 -16.77
CA ARG A 693 48.83 4.79 -16.88
C ARG A 693 49.00 3.63 -15.89
N ASN A 694 48.08 3.45 -14.95
CA ASN A 694 48.18 2.41 -13.92
C ASN A 694 47.89 1.00 -14.49
N LYS A 695 48.77 0.03 -14.20
CA LYS A 695 48.62 -1.38 -14.61
C LYS A 695 47.34 -2.03 -14.07
N LYS A 696 46.81 -1.59 -12.92
CA LYS A 696 45.56 -2.11 -12.31
C LYS A 696 44.30 -1.67 -13.06
N THR A 697 44.30 -0.49 -13.70
CA THR A 697 43.16 0.01 -14.51
C THR A 697 43.21 -0.46 -15.97
N LYS A 698 44.40 -0.87 -16.47
CA LYS A 698 44.58 -1.45 -17.82
C LYS A 698 43.86 -2.78 -18.06
N GLY A 699 43.51 -3.53 -17.01
CA GLY A 699 42.72 -4.77 -17.13
C GLY A 699 41.24 -4.53 -17.45
N ILE A 700 40.76 -3.29 -17.31
CA ILE A 700 39.37 -2.92 -17.51
C ILE A 700 39.17 -2.65 -19.01
N ARG A 701 38.72 -3.67 -19.75
CA ARG A 701 38.70 -3.78 -21.22
C ARG A 701 37.91 -2.71 -22.01
N ASN A 702 37.46 -1.62 -21.41
CA ASN A 702 36.79 -0.54 -22.13
C ASN A 702 37.32 0.83 -21.68
N VAL A 703 38.55 1.13 -22.10
CA VAL A 703 39.22 2.43 -21.85
C VAL A 703 38.38 3.59 -22.40
N GLN A 704 37.68 3.38 -23.52
CA GLN A 704 36.82 4.38 -24.15
C GLN A 704 35.59 4.73 -23.30
N TYR A 705 34.94 3.75 -22.67
CA TYR A 705 33.85 3.96 -21.72
C TYR A 705 34.28 4.85 -20.54
N TRP A 706 35.44 4.56 -19.95
CA TRP A 706 35.94 5.36 -18.83
C TRP A 706 36.42 6.74 -19.25
N GLN A 707 36.98 6.90 -20.45
CA GLN A 707 37.37 8.20 -21.00
C GLN A 707 36.15 9.10 -21.25
N GLU A 708 35.09 8.57 -21.87
CA GLU A 708 33.84 9.32 -22.07
C GLU A 708 33.13 9.60 -20.73
N ARG A 709 33.18 8.69 -19.76
CA ARG A 709 32.64 8.93 -18.40
C ARG A 709 33.42 9.99 -17.64
N ILE A 710 34.76 9.98 -17.68
CA ILE A 710 35.62 11.04 -17.11
C ILE A 710 35.32 12.38 -17.77
N LYS A 711 35.16 12.39 -19.10
CA LYS A 711 34.83 13.60 -19.86
C LYS A 711 33.45 14.13 -19.47
N HIS A 712 32.46 13.26 -19.31
CA HIS A 712 31.12 13.62 -18.87
C HIS A 712 31.12 14.15 -17.44
N ILE A 713 31.79 13.46 -16.51
CA ILE A 713 31.98 13.92 -15.12
C ILE A 713 32.64 15.30 -15.08
N ARG A 714 33.67 15.54 -15.89
CA ARG A 714 34.33 16.86 -16.01
C ARG A 714 33.39 17.92 -16.56
N GLN A 715 32.52 17.57 -17.50
CA GLN A 715 31.51 18.46 -18.06
C GLN A 715 30.46 18.83 -17.01
N SER A 716 29.94 17.85 -16.26
CA SER A 716 29.02 18.06 -15.13
C SER A 716 29.65 18.89 -14.01
N PHE A 717 30.93 18.62 -13.67
CA PHE A 717 31.68 19.40 -12.68
C PHE A 717 31.84 20.88 -13.11
N ARG A 718 32.06 21.13 -14.41
CA ARG A 718 32.15 22.49 -14.97
C ARG A 718 30.80 23.19 -15.10
N GLN A 719 29.70 22.44 -15.11
CA GLN A 719 28.34 22.96 -15.22
C GLN A 719 27.66 23.18 -13.87
N ASN A 720 28.40 23.13 -12.74
CA ASN A 720 27.87 23.25 -11.38
C ASN A 720 26.77 22.21 -11.05
N SER A 721 26.85 21.01 -11.62
CA SER A 721 26.04 19.88 -11.13
C SER A 721 26.34 19.66 -9.65
N SER A 722 25.30 19.46 -8.83
CA SER A 722 25.49 19.19 -7.40
C SER A 722 26.48 18.03 -7.18
N GLY A 723 27.34 18.10 -6.16
CA GLY A 723 28.31 17.03 -5.86
C GLY A 723 27.69 15.64 -5.72
N LEU A 724 26.38 15.58 -5.45
CA LEU A 724 25.52 14.40 -5.42
C LEU A 724 25.43 13.66 -6.76
N GLU A 725 25.32 14.37 -7.89
CA GLU A 725 25.17 13.78 -9.22
C GLU A 725 26.50 13.15 -9.69
N VAL A 726 27.60 13.83 -9.35
CA VAL A 726 28.95 13.31 -9.53
C VAL A 726 29.19 12.09 -8.63
N MET A 727 28.81 12.12 -7.35
CA MET A 727 28.96 10.98 -6.43
C MET A 727 28.11 9.75 -6.84
N ARG A 728 26.88 9.95 -7.35
CA ARG A 728 26.05 8.87 -7.91
C ARG A 728 26.70 8.22 -9.13
N MET A 729 27.28 9.02 -10.03
CA MET A 729 28.06 8.51 -11.17
C MET A 729 29.36 7.81 -10.75
N LEU A 730 29.86 8.07 -9.56
CA LEU A 730 31.09 7.48 -9.02
C LEU A 730 30.83 6.15 -8.28
N LEU A 731 29.67 6.00 -7.64
CA LEU A 731 29.34 4.83 -6.80
C LEU A 731 28.62 3.69 -7.53
N ASP A 732 28.15 3.89 -8.78
CA ASP A 732 27.46 2.86 -9.55
C ASP A 732 28.31 2.32 -10.71
N PRO A 733 28.96 1.14 -10.57
CA PRO A 733 29.74 0.53 -11.64
C PRO A 733 28.88 -0.06 -12.79
N LEU A 734 27.54 -0.03 -12.68
CA LEU A 734 26.59 -0.62 -13.64
C LEU A 734 25.52 0.35 -14.16
N ALA A 735 25.43 1.58 -13.66
CA ALA A 735 24.62 2.63 -14.27
C ALA A 735 25.14 2.95 -15.69
N PRO A 736 24.25 3.00 -16.71
CA PRO A 736 24.61 3.29 -18.11
C PRO A 736 25.50 4.52 -18.29
#